data_AF-A0A669BU45-F1
#
_entry.id   AF-A0A669BU45-F1
#
_cell.length_a   1.000
_cell.length_b   1.000
_cell.length_c   1.000
_cell.angle_alpha   90.00
_cell.angle_beta   90.00
_cell.angle_gamma   90.00
#
_symmetry.space_group_name_H-M   'P 1'
#
loop_
_entity.id
_entity.type
_entity.pdbx_description
1 polymer ?
#
loop_
_entity_poly.entity_id
_entity_poly.type
_entity_poly.pdbx_seq_one_letter_code
_entity_poly.pdbx_strand_id
1 'polypeptide(L)'
;MVERKVDSESRAFQRQWVTEYMFTDIAGKPVCLISGAKSRDKEDLKRVQRELRGLIRNGKDSYRQKMENQLQQNNVGEVWRGLRTISDHKHQNSLPGKDVRWANELNHFFNRFDSAMRQSPTSAADSPTPTAAVPPLTPQTLHTSSIHPAHSSPPPTTASNTHSTQGSSLSLSTTQVRRELRRIKAKKAAGPDGISSRVVRSCADQLCGVMEHLFNLSLRLGRVPQLWKTSCVVPVPKTSRPKDLNSYRPVALTSHLMKTLERLVLAQLRRLVSSSLDPLQFAYQPGIGADDAIIHLLHRSLAHLETAGSTVRIMFFDFSSAFNTILPSVLKDKLENSGVDHHLTTWILDYLTDRPQYVRTQGCVSDRVVCSTGAPQGTVLAPFLFTIYTADFSHNSTQCFLQKFSDDSAIVGLITDGDDKEYRGLTQDFVDWCQLNYLQINASKTKELVVDFRRHKHPPLQPLNIQGMDIEAVDSYRYLGVHLNNKLDWTHNSDALYRKGQSRLYLLRRLRSFGVEGPLLKTFYDSVVASAIFYGVVCWGGSISAGDRKRLNRLIRRASSVLGCPLDPVEVVSDRRMAAKLSSLMDNISHPMHETVTALSSSFSGRLRHPRCGTERFRRSFLPTAVRLYNKDFCS
;
A
#
# COMPACT_ATOMS: atom_id res chain seq x y z
N MET A 1 -43.56 26.62 -16.77
CA MET A 1 -42.48 25.99 -17.59
C MET A 1 -41.27 26.92 -17.77
N VAL A 2 -41.47 28.22 -18.02
CA VAL A 2 -40.41 29.24 -18.09
C VAL A 2 -39.69 29.42 -16.74
N GLU A 3 -40.41 29.53 -15.62
CA GLU A 3 -39.82 29.66 -14.28
C GLU A 3 -38.92 28.48 -13.88
N ARG A 4 -39.31 27.23 -14.18
CA ARG A 4 -38.46 26.05 -13.92
C ARG A 4 -37.17 26.07 -14.74
N LYS A 5 -37.20 26.65 -15.94
CA LYS A 5 -36.03 26.79 -16.83
C LYS A 5 -35.09 27.88 -16.29
N VAL A 6 -35.65 29.01 -15.87
CA VAL A 6 -34.92 30.11 -15.21
C VAL A 6 -34.29 29.64 -13.89
N ASP A 7 -34.99 28.82 -13.09
CA ASP A 7 -34.47 28.27 -11.84
C ASP A 7 -33.32 27.26 -12.06
N SER A 8 -33.42 26.44 -13.12
CA SER A 8 -32.34 25.52 -13.52
C SER A 8 -31.09 26.24 -14.05
N GLU A 9 -31.29 27.34 -14.77
CA GLU A 9 -30.22 28.21 -15.28
C GLU A 9 -29.59 29.00 -14.13
N SER A 10 -30.39 29.55 -13.20
CA SER A 10 -29.94 30.22 -11.97
C SER A 10 -29.05 29.32 -11.08
N ARG A 11 -29.42 28.04 -10.90
CA ARG A 11 -28.57 27.06 -10.15
C ARG A 11 -27.24 26.75 -10.84
N ALA A 12 -27.10 26.97 -12.14
CA ALA A 12 -25.81 26.84 -12.81
C ALA A 12 -24.85 27.99 -12.44
N PHE A 13 -25.37 29.15 -12.03
CA PHE A 13 -24.58 30.33 -11.63
C PHE A 13 -23.98 30.25 -10.22
N GLN A 14 -24.58 29.45 -9.33
CA GLN A 14 -24.02 29.19 -8.00
C GLN A 14 -22.79 28.27 -8.03
N ARG A 15 -22.34 27.84 -9.21
CA ARG A 15 -21.23 26.90 -9.36
C ARG A 15 -19.89 27.63 -9.41
N GLN A 16 -18.90 27.07 -8.73
CA GLN A 16 -17.60 27.72 -8.50
C GLN A 16 -16.82 28.04 -9.78
N TRP A 17 -17.01 27.25 -10.85
CA TRP A 17 -16.37 27.46 -12.15
C TRP A 17 -16.96 28.63 -12.95
N VAL A 18 -18.15 29.14 -12.59
CA VAL A 18 -18.73 30.35 -13.18
C VAL A 18 -18.26 31.60 -12.43
N THR A 19 -17.97 31.48 -11.13
CA THR A 19 -17.73 32.63 -10.24
C THR A 19 -16.28 33.15 -10.28
N GLU A 20 -15.26 32.30 -10.40
CA GLU A 20 -13.86 32.74 -10.22
C GLU A 20 -13.32 33.67 -11.35
N TYR A 21 -13.99 33.72 -12.52
CA TYR A 21 -13.56 34.52 -13.67
C TYR A 21 -14.61 35.52 -14.19
N MET A 22 -15.81 35.58 -13.60
CA MET A 22 -16.93 36.37 -14.17
C MET A 22 -17.55 37.36 -13.18
N PHE A 23 -16.85 37.69 -12.09
CA PHE A 23 -17.38 38.56 -11.03
C PHE A 23 -17.62 40.01 -11.47
N THR A 24 -17.10 40.46 -12.62
CA THR A 24 -17.37 41.81 -13.15
C THR A 24 -18.58 41.86 -14.08
N ASP A 25 -18.86 40.79 -14.85
CA ASP A 25 -19.86 40.83 -15.93
C ASP A 25 -21.25 40.26 -15.56
N ILE A 26 -21.34 39.50 -14.46
CA ILE A 26 -22.52 38.66 -14.15
C ILE A 26 -23.36 39.19 -12.97
N ALA A 27 -22.82 40.02 -12.08
CA ALA A 27 -23.50 40.42 -10.85
C ALA A 27 -24.88 41.10 -11.05
N GLY A 28 -25.14 41.71 -12.21
CA GLY A 28 -26.43 42.35 -12.54
C GLY A 28 -27.42 41.51 -13.38
N LYS A 29 -26.99 40.43 -14.03
CA LYS A 29 -27.81 39.72 -15.03
C LYS A 29 -28.93 38.80 -14.45
N PRO A 30 -28.76 38.16 -13.27
CA PRO A 30 -29.86 37.43 -12.61
C PRO A 30 -31.04 38.34 -12.27
N VAL A 31 -30.76 39.59 -11.89
CA VAL A 31 -31.77 40.61 -11.58
C VAL A 31 -32.53 41.03 -12.86
N CYS A 32 -31.83 41.19 -13.99
CA CYS A 32 -32.44 41.43 -15.30
C CYS A 32 -33.30 40.27 -15.82
N LEU A 33 -32.93 39.01 -15.57
CA LEU A 33 -33.75 37.84 -15.93
C LEU A 33 -35.07 37.81 -15.14
N ILE A 34 -35.02 38.17 -13.86
CA ILE A 34 -36.19 38.22 -12.98
C ILE A 34 -37.08 39.42 -13.33
N SER A 35 -36.51 40.58 -13.67
CA SER A 35 -37.29 41.75 -14.09
C SER A 35 -37.90 41.59 -15.49
N GLY A 36 -37.16 41.03 -16.45
CA GLY A 36 -37.66 40.73 -17.81
C GLY A 36 -38.73 39.64 -17.84
N ALA A 37 -38.68 38.68 -16.91
CA ALA A 37 -39.76 37.70 -16.72
C ALA A 37 -41.05 38.35 -16.17
N LYS A 38 -40.93 39.43 -15.39
CA LYS A 38 -42.06 40.22 -14.87
C LYS A 38 -42.64 41.20 -15.89
N SER A 39 -41.83 41.76 -16.79
CA SER A 39 -42.26 42.79 -17.75
C SER A 39 -42.97 42.28 -19.01
N ARG A 40 -43.12 40.96 -19.20
CA ARG A 40 -43.69 40.30 -20.41
C ARG A 40 -42.96 40.61 -21.73
N ASP A 41 -41.78 41.24 -21.70
CA ASP A 41 -41.00 41.49 -22.90
C ASP A 41 -40.21 40.23 -23.32
N LYS A 42 -40.75 39.54 -24.33
CA LYS A 42 -40.21 38.26 -24.81
C LYS A 42 -38.87 38.41 -25.53
N GLU A 43 -38.58 39.55 -26.16
CA GLU A 43 -37.34 39.74 -26.92
C GLU A 43 -36.15 40.04 -26.00
N ASP A 44 -36.38 40.83 -24.95
CA ASP A 44 -35.42 41.09 -23.89
C ASP A 44 -35.02 39.81 -23.17
N LEU A 45 -35.99 38.96 -22.79
CA LEU A 45 -35.72 37.67 -22.16
C LEU A 45 -34.90 36.75 -23.08
N LYS A 46 -35.21 36.70 -24.38
CA LYS A 46 -34.44 35.91 -25.37
C LYS A 46 -33.02 36.45 -25.55
N ARG A 47 -32.81 37.77 -25.51
CA ARG A 47 -31.47 38.39 -25.57
C ARG A 47 -30.64 38.00 -24.36
N VAL A 48 -31.17 38.19 -23.16
CA VAL A 48 -30.46 37.84 -21.92
C VAL A 48 -30.15 36.34 -21.86
N GLN A 49 -31.09 35.46 -22.25
CA GLN A 49 -30.82 34.02 -22.34
C GLN A 49 -29.76 33.63 -23.38
N ARG A 50 -29.61 34.39 -24.49
CA ARG A 50 -28.55 34.16 -25.47
C ARG A 50 -27.19 34.56 -24.93
N GLU A 51 -27.10 35.74 -24.33
CA GLU A 51 -25.87 36.22 -23.68
C GLU A 51 -25.43 35.27 -22.56
N LEU A 52 -26.39 34.82 -21.73
CA LEU A 52 -26.15 33.88 -20.64
C LEU A 52 -25.57 32.56 -21.14
N ARG A 53 -26.13 32.02 -22.22
CA ARG A 53 -25.61 30.81 -22.89
C ARG A 53 -24.23 31.03 -23.48
N GLY A 54 -23.94 32.22 -24.00
CA GLY A 54 -22.61 32.63 -24.47
C GLY A 54 -21.58 32.64 -23.35
N LEU A 55 -21.88 33.27 -22.21
CA LEU A 55 -21.00 33.32 -21.05
C LEU A 55 -20.73 31.92 -20.48
N ILE A 56 -21.76 31.08 -20.33
CA ILE A 56 -21.58 29.69 -19.88
C ILE A 56 -20.69 28.90 -20.85
N ARG A 57 -20.85 29.11 -22.16
CA ARG A 57 -20.03 28.45 -23.18
C ARG A 57 -18.57 28.87 -23.06
N ASN A 58 -18.30 30.17 -23.01
CA ASN A 58 -16.94 30.71 -22.86
C ASN A 58 -16.27 30.23 -21.57
N GLY A 59 -17.01 30.22 -20.45
CA GLY A 59 -16.52 29.70 -19.18
C GLY A 59 -16.19 28.20 -19.26
N LYS A 60 -17.02 27.39 -19.92
CA LYS A 60 -16.73 25.98 -20.17
C LYS A 60 -15.52 25.78 -21.06
N ASP A 61 -15.37 26.57 -22.13
CA ASP A 61 -14.27 26.46 -23.07
C ASP A 61 -12.93 26.83 -22.42
N SER A 62 -12.90 27.85 -21.55
CA SER A 62 -11.72 28.18 -20.75
C SER A 62 -11.32 27.03 -19.80
N TYR A 63 -12.29 26.47 -19.07
CA TYR A 63 -12.04 25.32 -18.20
C TYR A 63 -11.65 24.07 -18.98
N ARG A 64 -12.21 23.86 -20.17
CA ARG A 64 -11.83 22.78 -21.09
C ARG A 64 -10.35 22.89 -21.45
N GLN A 65 -9.93 24.02 -22.00
CA GLN A 65 -8.53 24.25 -22.38
C GLN A 65 -7.59 24.05 -21.19
N LYS A 66 -7.95 24.56 -20.00
CA LYS A 66 -7.20 24.34 -18.76
C LYS A 66 -7.07 22.85 -18.41
N MET A 67 -8.17 22.10 -18.48
CA MET A 67 -8.17 20.66 -18.19
C MET A 67 -7.38 19.85 -19.22
N GLU A 68 -7.52 20.18 -20.50
CA GLU A 68 -6.81 19.51 -21.59
C GLU A 68 -5.30 19.72 -21.47
N ASN A 69 -4.86 20.97 -21.26
CA ASN A 69 -3.45 21.29 -21.02
C ASN A 69 -2.89 20.53 -19.80
N GLN A 70 -3.64 20.43 -18.71
CA GLN A 70 -3.19 19.73 -17.51
C GLN A 70 -3.13 18.21 -17.69
N LEU A 71 -4.06 17.62 -18.45
CA LEU A 71 -4.02 16.20 -18.82
C LEU A 71 -2.83 15.90 -19.73
N GLN A 72 -2.60 16.72 -20.75
CA GLN A 72 -1.47 16.58 -21.68
C GLN A 72 -0.12 16.71 -20.96
N GLN A 73 -0.02 17.61 -19.98
CA GLN A 73 1.19 17.76 -19.15
C GLN A 73 1.35 16.69 -18.06
N ASN A 74 0.44 15.70 -18.02
CA ASN A 74 0.35 14.67 -16.99
C ASN A 74 0.36 15.26 -15.56
N ASN A 75 -0.27 16.42 -15.38
CA ASN A 75 -0.33 17.13 -14.11
C ASN A 75 -1.59 16.72 -13.33
N VAL A 76 -1.59 15.47 -12.88
CA VAL A 76 -2.73 14.83 -12.22
C VAL A 76 -3.23 15.63 -11.01
N GLY A 77 -2.35 16.28 -10.25
CA GLY A 77 -2.71 17.11 -9.10
C GLY A 77 -3.59 18.30 -9.48
N GLU A 78 -3.23 18.99 -10.57
CA GLU A 78 -4.04 20.08 -11.11
C GLU A 78 -5.33 19.58 -11.75
N VAL A 79 -5.29 18.46 -12.46
CA VAL A 79 -6.50 17.81 -12.99
C VAL A 79 -7.50 17.55 -11.86
N TRP A 80 -7.04 17.02 -10.72
CA TRP A 80 -7.90 16.81 -9.55
C TRP A 80 -8.37 18.11 -8.89
N ARG A 81 -7.60 19.21 -8.96
CA ARG A 81 -8.07 20.53 -8.51
C ARG A 81 -9.18 21.04 -9.41
N GLY A 82 -8.96 21.09 -10.73
CA GLY A 82 -9.98 21.52 -11.68
C GLY A 82 -11.22 20.62 -11.65
N LEU A 83 -11.06 19.30 -11.48
CA LEU A 83 -12.18 18.38 -11.28
C LEU A 83 -13.01 18.72 -10.05
N ARG A 84 -12.37 19.09 -8.93
CA ARG A 84 -13.09 19.53 -7.72
C ARG A 84 -13.88 20.80 -7.97
N THR A 85 -13.29 21.77 -8.65
CA THR A 85 -13.96 23.02 -9.03
C THR A 85 -15.16 22.77 -9.95
N ILE A 86 -15.02 21.92 -10.97
CA ILE A 86 -16.14 21.61 -11.89
C ILE A 86 -17.15 20.62 -11.30
N SER A 87 -16.85 19.92 -10.22
CA SER A 87 -17.80 19.01 -9.55
C SER A 87 -18.50 19.64 -8.34
N ASP A 88 -18.28 20.94 -8.10
CA ASP A 88 -18.80 21.68 -6.94
C ASP A 88 -18.42 21.00 -5.61
N HIS A 89 -17.25 20.34 -5.59
CA HIS A 89 -16.75 19.66 -4.41
C HIS A 89 -16.23 20.72 -3.43
N LYS A 90 -17.03 21.06 -2.42
CA LYS A 90 -16.69 22.07 -1.41
C LYS A 90 -15.29 21.82 -0.85
N HIS A 91 -14.52 22.92 -0.73
CA HIS A 91 -13.27 22.93 0.01
C HIS A 91 -13.51 22.33 1.41
N GLN A 92 -12.81 21.23 1.72
CA GLN A 92 -12.74 20.77 3.11
C GLN A 92 -11.92 21.79 3.88
N ASN A 93 -12.36 22.09 5.11
CA ASN A 93 -11.64 22.93 6.06
C ASN A 93 -10.16 22.58 5.99
N SER A 94 -9.34 23.60 5.69
CA SER A 94 -7.89 23.54 5.79
C SER A 94 -7.51 22.88 7.11
N LEU A 95 -6.45 22.05 7.08
CA LEU A 95 -5.68 21.73 8.30
C LEU A 95 -5.56 23.03 9.12
N PRO A 96 -5.67 23.02 10.47
CA PRO A 96 -5.54 24.24 11.28
C PRO A 96 -4.28 25.00 10.83
N GLY A 97 -4.50 26.03 10.01
CA GLY A 97 -3.58 26.29 8.91
C GLY A 97 -2.51 27.32 9.22
N LYS A 98 -2.31 27.61 10.51
CA LYS A 98 -1.35 28.59 11.02
C LYS A 98 -0.91 28.32 12.47
N ASP A 99 -1.35 27.23 13.10
CA ASP A 99 -1.05 26.99 14.51
C ASP A 99 0.23 26.17 14.68
N VAL A 100 1.28 26.82 15.18
CA VAL A 100 2.58 26.19 15.50
C VAL A 100 2.42 25.16 16.62
N ARG A 101 1.52 25.39 17.60
CA ARG A 101 1.29 24.44 18.70
C ARG A 101 0.78 23.11 18.17
N TRP A 102 -0.18 23.17 17.27
CA TRP A 102 -0.69 21.97 16.60
C TRP A 102 0.37 21.23 15.78
N ALA A 103 1.25 21.96 15.09
CA ALA A 103 2.38 21.35 14.38
C ALA A 103 3.37 20.67 15.35
N ASN A 104 3.62 21.26 16.52
CA ASN A 104 4.42 20.66 17.59
C ASN A 104 3.75 19.42 18.21
N GLU A 105 2.45 19.46 18.49
CA GLU A 105 1.67 18.30 18.96
C GLU A 105 1.77 17.12 17.98
N LEU A 106 1.61 17.38 16.68
CA LEU A 106 1.82 16.36 15.65
C LEU A 106 3.26 15.83 15.66
N ASN A 107 4.25 16.71 15.79
CA ASN A 107 5.65 16.31 15.76
C ASN A 107 6.00 15.39 16.95
N HIS A 108 5.56 15.75 18.16
CA HIS A 108 5.69 14.91 19.35
C HIS A 108 4.91 13.60 19.21
N PHE A 109 3.67 13.65 18.70
CA PHE A 109 2.87 12.45 18.48
C PHE A 109 3.54 11.48 17.50
N PHE A 110 4.10 11.97 16.39
CA PHE A 110 4.81 11.12 15.44
C PHE A 110 6.13 10.57 16.00
N ASN A 111 6.77 11.28 16.93
CA ASN A 111 8.00 10.86 17.60
C ASN A 111 7.79 10.06 18.90
N ARG A 112 6.54 9.79 19.30
CA ARG A 112 6.20 9.22 20.63
C ARG A 112 6.90 7.89 20.97
N PHE A 113 7.25 7.09 19.97
CA PHE A 113 7.93 5.82 20.17
C PHE A 113 9.38 5.98 20.62
N ASP A 114 10.03 7.08 20.23
CA ASP A 114 11.38 7.39 20.72
C ASP A 114 11.35 7.77 22.21
N SER A 115 10.38 8.58 22.62
CA SER A 115 10.20 9.01 24.01
C SER A 115 9.81 7.85 24.94
N ALA A 116 8.92 6.96 24.49
CA ALA A 116 8.47 5.82 25.28
C ALA A 116 9.63 4.85 25.61
N MET A 117 10.54 4.64 24.65
CA MET A 117 11.72 3.78 24.86
C MET A 117 12.74 4.38 25.81
N ARG A 118 12.82 5.72 25.90
CA ARG A 118 13.66 6.41 26.91
C ARG A 118 13.07 6.33 28.34
N GLN A 119 11.80 5.92 28.49
CA GLN A 119 11.07 5.93 29.76
C GLN A 119 10.84 4.53 30.39
N SER A 120 11.14 3.44 29.68
CA SER A 120 11.19 2.07 30.25
C SER A 120 12.55 1.82 30.94
N PRO A 121 12.60 1.26 32.17
CA PRO A 121 13.19 1.98 33.31
C PRO A 121 14.69 1.77 33.57
N THR A 122 15.36 2.90 33.82
CA THR A 122 16.42 3.07 34.84
C THR A 122 15.86 3.48 36.22
N SER A 123 14.54 3.41 36.44
CA SER A 123 13.88 3.81 37.69
C SER A 123 13.53 2.62 38.60
N ALA A 124 14.51 1.74 38.85
CA ALA A 124 14.47 0.74 39.92
C ALA A 124 15.68 0.91 40.85
N ALA A 125 15.93 2.15 41.26
CA ALA A 125 16.86 2.48 42.32
C ALA A 125 16.26 3.69 43.03
N ASP A 126 15.36 3.42 43.97
CA ASP A 126 15.10 4.22 45.19
C ASP A 126 13.73 3.84 45.76
N SER A 127 13.72 2.80 46.58
CA SER A 127 12.81 2.70 47.74
C SER A 127 13.42 1.75 48.76
N PRO A 128 13.33 2.04 50.08
CA PRO A 128 14.11 1.35 51.09
C PRO A 128 13.54 -0.03 51.43
N THR A 129 14.44 -1.00 51.55
CA THR A 129 14.16 -2.38 51.96
C THR A 129 13.90 -2.46 53.47
N PRO A 130 12.87 -3.20 53.95
CA PRO A 130 12.89 -3.77 55.29
C PRO A 130 13.43 -5.20 55.25
N THR A 131 14.35 -5.45 56.17
CA THR A 131 15.16 -6.65 56.36
C THR A 131 14.32 -7.83 56.87
N ALA A 132 14.47 -9.02 56.26
CA ALA A 132 14.32 -10.31 56.93
C ALA A 132 15.04 -11.41 56.15
N ALA A 133 15.82 -12.22 56.87
CA ALA A 133 16.82 -13.14 56.39
C ALA A 133 16.29 -14.56 56.06
N VAL A 134 16.88 -15.22 55.06
CA VAL A 134 16.89 -16.70 54.87
C VAL A 134 18.23 -17.12 54.20
N PRO A 135 18.87 -18.24 54.58
CA PRO A 135 20.28 -18.59 54.22
C PRO A 135 20.41 -19.45 52.93
N PRO A 136 21.64 -19.79 52.46
CA PRO A 136 21.89 -20.16 51.07
C PRO A 136 21.86 -21.68 50.83
N LEU A 137 21.43 -22.10 49.64
CA LEU A 137 21.62 -23.46 49.13
C LEU A 137 22.09 -23.46 47.67
N THR A 138 23.07 -24.33 47.43
CA THR A 138 23.89 -24.63 46.25
C THR A 138 23.12 -25.04 44.98
N PRO A 139 23.72 -24.89 43.78
CA PRO A 139 23.09 -25.21 42.51
C PRO A 139 23.16 -26.71 42.18
N GLN A 140 22.00 -27.31 41.86
CA GLN A 140 21.92 -28.62 41.21
C GLN A 140 21.57 -28.46 39.73
N THR A 141 22.35 -29.16 38.93
CA THR A 141 22.21 -29.44 37.50
C THR A 141 20.88 -30.12 37.15
N LEU A 142 20.23 -29.70 36.08
CA LEU A 142 19.29 -30.56 35.35
C LEU A 142 19.52 -30.52 33.84
N HIS A 143 19.72 -31.73 33.33
CA HIS A 143 19.93 -32.11 31.95
C HIS A 143 18.68 -31.87 31.10
N THR A 144 18.88 -31.38 29.87
CA THR A 144 17.93 -31.54 28.76
C THR A 144 18.57 -32.44 27.70
N SER A 145 18.08 -33.67 27.63
CA SER A 145 18.43 -34.68 26.65
C SER A 145 17.64 -34.47 25.35
N SER A 146 18.33 -34.15 24.26
CA SER A 146 17.81 -34.20 22.90
C SER A 146 18.25 -35.53 22.25
N ILE A 147 17.29 -36.30 21.75
CA ILE A 147 17.50 -37.58 21.06
C ILE A 147 17.25 -37.32 19.57
N HIS A 148 18.30 -37.39 18.75
CA HIS A 148 18.21 -37.70 17.33
C HIS A 148 19.11 -38.91 17.04
N PRO A 149 18.65 -39.91 16.26
CA PRO A 149 19.43 -41.10 15.96
C PRO A 149 20.53 -40.80 14.93
N ALA A 150 21.72 -41.30 15.24
CA ALA A 150 22.91 -41.26 14.42
C ALA A 150 22.95 -42.43 13.42
N HIS A 151 23.43 -42.15 12.21
CA HIS A 151 24.29 -43.10 11.49
C HIS A 151 25.49 -42.33 10.93
N SER A 152 26.66 -42.74 11.41
CA SER A 152 27.98 -42.18 11.17
C SER A 152 28.82 -43.10 10.27
N SER A 153 29.60 -42.51 9.38
CA SER A 153 30.87 -43.08 8.89
C SER A 153 31.94 -41.96 8.86
N PRO A 154 33.24 -42.26 9.09
CA PRO A 154 34.25 -41.32 9.60
C PRO A 154 35.00 -40.53 8.51
N PRO A 155 35.74 -39.46 8.87
CA PRO A 155 36.37 -38.54 7.90
C PRO A 155 37.84 -38.92 7.59
N PRO A 156 38.38 -38.50 6.43
CA PRO A 156 39.80 -38.30 6.27
C PRO A 156 40.18 -36.82 6.42
N THR A 157 41.39 -36.66 6.96
CA THR A 157 42.11 -35.48 7.41
C THR A 157 42.45 -34.47 6.30
N THR A 158 42.79 -33.24 6.72
CA THR A 158 43.61 -32.21 6.06
C THR A 158 42.98 -31.37 4.94
N ALA A 159 42.60 -30.13 5.26
CA ALA A 159 43.35 -28.92 4.88
C ALA A 159 42.66 -27.68 5.48
N SER A 160 43.37 -26.94 6.33
CA SER A 160 42.94 -25.63 6.83
C SER A 160 42.99 -24.61 5.69
N ASN A 161 41.90 -24.51 4.91
CA ASN A 161 41.65 -23.32 4.10
C ASN A 161 41.02 -22.27 5.01
N THR A 162 41.87 -21.41 5.57
CA THR A 162 41.46 -20.07 6.00
C THR A 162 40.91 -19.35 4.78
N HIS A 163 39.60 -19.47 4.54
CA HIS A 163 38.88 -18.56 3.68
C HIS A 163 38.88 -17.20 4.37
N SER A 164 39.87 -16.37 4.02
CA SER A 164 39.75 -14.93 4.19
C SER A 164 38.48 -14.48 3.48
N THR A 165 37.42 -14.24 4.24
CA THR A 165 36.23 -13.57 3.74
C THR A 165 36.66 -12.13 3.44
N GLN A 166 37.12 -11.88 2.22
CA GLN A 166 37.26 -10.51 1.72
C GLN A 166 35.86 -9.91 1.70
N GLY A 167 35.50 -9.21 2.78
CA GLY A 167 34.31 -8.39 2.84
C GLY A 167 34.44 -7.33 1.76
N SER A 168 33.77 -7.53 0.63
CA SER A 168 33.73 -6.55 -0.45
C SER A 168 33.02 -5.29 0.08
N SER A 169 33.79 -4.31 0.54
CA SER A 169 33.29 -2.98 0.91
C SER A 169 32.45 -2.44 -0.25
N LEU A 170 31.21 -2.04 0.04
CA LEU A 170 30.33 -1.41 -0.94
C LEU A 170 31.03 -0.22 -1.61
N SER A 171 31.27 -0.30 -2.91
CA SER A 171 31.84 0.76 -3.72
C SER A 171 30.90 1.14 -4.85
N LEU A 172 30.54 2.43 -4.92
CA LEU A 172 29.64 2.99 -5.90
C LEU A 172 30.42 3.60 -7.06
N SER A 173 30.02 3.34 -8.30
CA SER A 173 30.67 3.94 -9.47
C SER A 173 30.00 5.25 -9.89
N THR A 174 30.77 6.12 -10.55
CA THR A 174 30.26 7.37 -11.12
C THR A 174 29.13 7.11 -12.12
N THR A 175 29.18 5.99 -12.86
CA THR A 175 28.13 5.61 -13.82
C THR A 175 26.83 5.21 -13.13
N GLN A 176 26.90 4.49 -12.01
CA GLN A 176 25.74 4.16 -11.17
C GLN A 176 25.10 5.43 -10.61
N VAL A 177 25.91 6.33 -10.05
CA VAL A 177 25.43 7.61 -9.50
C VAL A 177 24.79 8.47 -10.57
N ARG A 178 25.47 8.67 -11.72
CA ARG A 178 24.93 9.43 -12.87
C ARG A 178 23.57 8.89 -13.31
N ARG A 179 23.43 7.57 -13.42
CA ARG A 179 22.18 6.91 -13.79
C ARG A 179 21.06 7.23 -12.80
N GLU A 180 21.34 7.15 -11.50
CA GLU A 180 20.34 7.41 -10.46
C GLU A 180 19.96 8.90 -10.34
N LEU A 181 20.90 9.83 -10.57
CA LEU A 181 20.62 11.27 -10.64
C LEU A 181 19.72 11.60 -11.84
N ARG A 182 19.99 11.05 -13.03
CA ARG A 182 19.16 11.26 -14.24
C ARG A 182 17.74 10.69 -14.10
N ARG A 183 17.54 9.67 -13.27
CA ARG A 183 16.23 9.06 -12.98
C ARG A 183 15.34 9.90 -12.07
N ILE A 184 15.87 10.94 -11.42
CA ILE A 184 15.09 11.79 -10.53
C ILE A 184 13.92 12.43 -11.31
N LYS A 185 12.73 12.40 -10.71
CA LYS A 185 11.53 13.03 -11.27
C LYS A 185 11.59 14.54 -11.00
N ALA A 186 11.66 15.35 -12.06
CA ALA A 186 11.92 16.80 -11.98
C ALA A 186 10.83 17.66 -11.33
N LYS A 187 9.63 17.10 -11.08
CA LYS A 187 8.49 17.81 -10.47
C LYS A 187 8.27 17.40 -9.00
N LYS A 188 9.28 16.82 -8.34
CA LYS A 188 9.20 16.43 -6.93
C LYS A 188 9.56 17.61 -6.04
N ALA A 189 8.85 17.74 -4.92
CA ALA A 189 9.15 18.74 -3.90
C ALA A 189 10.54 18.50 -3.30
N ALA A 190 11.26 19.60 -3.06
CA ALA A 190 12.57 19.58 -2.41
C ALA A 190 12.47 19.11 -0.95
N GLY A 191 13.58 18.58 -0.44
CA GLY A 191 13.74 18.27 0.97
C GLY A 191 14.15 19.51 1.78
N PRO A 192 14.56 19.30 3.05
CA PRO A 192 15.06 20.37 3.92
C PRO A 192 16.32 21.08 3.42
N ASP A 193 17.03 20.50 2.45
CA ASP A 193 18.20 21.09 1.78
C ASP A 193 17.83 22.18 0.75
N GLY A 194 16.55 22.31 0.38
CA GLY A 194 16.09 23.29 -0.61
C GLY A 194 16.50 22.98 -2.05
N ILE A 195 17.18 21.85 -2.31
CA ILE A 195 17.71 21.53 -3.63
C ILE A 195 16.59 20.97 -4.51
N SER A 196 16.32 21.65 -5.62
CA SER A 196 15.28 21.24 -6.58
C SER A 196 15.66 19.94 -7.31
N SER A 197 14.72 18.99 -7.37
CA SER A 197 14.85 17.76 -8.18
C SER A 197 15.20 18.02 -9.64
N ARG A 198 14.73 19.14 -10.20
CA ARG A 198 15.03 19.56 -11.58
C ARG A 198 16.52 19.86 -11.75
N VAL A 199 17.11 20.61 -10.81
CA VAL A 199 18.53 21.00 -10.86
C VAL A 199 19.40 19.75 -10.76
N VAL A 200 19.15 18.88 -9.78
CA VAL A 200 19.94 17.64 -9.61
C VAL A 200 19.91 16.77 -10.87
N ARG A 201 18.74 16.65 -11.50
CA ARG A 201 18.59 15.89 -12.75
C ARG A 201 19.31 16.54 -13.93
N SER A 202 19.13 17.85 -14.12
CA SER A 202 19.70 18.59 -15.25
C SER A 202 21.22 18.68 -15.17
N CYS A 203 21.78 18.73 -13.96
CA CYS A 203 23.22 18.81 -13.71
C CYS A 203 23.83 17.45 -13.36
N ALA A 204 23.16 16.34 -13.68
CA ALA A 204 23.58 15.00 -13.25
C ALA A 204 24.99 14.64 -13.71
N ASP A 205 25.42 15.09 -14.89
CA ASP A 205 26.74 14.78 -15.43
C ASP A 205 27.86 15.52 -14.71
N GLN A 206 27.60 16.77 -14.31
CA GLN A 206 28.52 17.60 -13.54
C GLN A 206 28.58 17.15 -12.07
N LEU A 207 27.44 16.74 -11.51
CA LEU A 207 27.36 16.34 -10.10
C LEU A 207 27.84 14.91 -9.84
N CYS A 208 27.81 14.01 -10.82
CA CYS A 208 27.99 12.58 -10.56
C CYS A 208 29.34 12.21 -9.94
N GLY A 209 30.45 12.84 -10.33
CA GLY A 209 31.77 12.56 -9.74
C GLY A 209 31.86 13.01 -8.28
N VAL A 210 31.42 14.23 -7.99
CA VAL A 210 31.39 14.77 -6.62
C VAL A 210 30.49 13.93 -5.72
N MET A 211 29.29 13.59 -6.21
CA MET A 211 28.34 12.79 -5.44
C MET A 211 28.81 11.36 -5.21
N GLU A 212 29.48 10.73 -6.19
CA GLU A 212 30.08 9.42 -6.01
C GLU A 212 31.15 9.44 -4.90
N HIS A 213 32.06 10.42 -4.93
CA HIS A 213 33.05 10.57 -3.88
C HIS A 213 32.42 10.73 -2.49
N LEU A 214 31.42 11.62 -2.35
CA LEU A 214 30.73 11.87 -1.09
C LEU A 214 29.94 10.64 -0.60
N PHE A 215 29.28 9.91 -1.51
CA PHE A 215 28.54 8.71 -1.16
C PHE A 215 29.47 7.59 -0.69
N ASN A 216 30.58 7.35 -1.40
CA ASN A 216 31.56 6.36 -0.99
C ASN A 216 32.26 6.75 0.32
N LEU A 217 32.53 8.05 0.55
CA LEU A 217 33.06 8.52 1.82
C LEU A 217 32.07 8.26 2.97
N SER A 218 30.78 8.57 2.78
CA SER A 218 29.71 8.28 3.75
C SER A 218 29.65 6.79 4.09
N LEU A 219 29.68 5.92 3.09
CA LEU A 219 29.64 4.47 3.27
C LEU A 219 30.89 3.94 4.00
N ARG A 220 32.10 4.36 3.60
CA ARG A 220 33.35 3.95 4.25
C ARG A 220 33.41 4.36 5.72
N LEU A 221 32.94 5.57 6.03
CA LEU A 221 32.91 6.08 7.40
C LEU A 221 31.75 5.51 8.23
N GLY A 222 30.78 4.83 7.61
CA GLY A 222 29.56 4.40 8.29
C GLY A 222 28.71 5.57 8.80
N ARG A 223 28.80 6.75 8.18
CA ARG A 223 28.15 7.99 8.64
C ARG A 223 27.36 8.66 7.54
N VAL A 224 26.11 9.04 7.84
CA VAL A 224 25.26 9.83 6.94
C VAL A 224 25.31 11.30 7.35
N PRO A 225 25.57 12.23 6.42
CA PRO A 225 25.50 13.66 6.70
C PRO A 225 24.17 14.07 7.36
N GLN A 226 24.23 14.86 8.43
CA GLN A 226 23.05 15.31 9.19
C GLN A 226 21.97 15.96 8.30
N LEU A 227 22.41 16.74 7.30
CA LEU A 227 21.52 17.38 6.33
C LEU A 227 20.71 16.36 5.50
N TRP A 228 21.29 15.20 5.21
CA TRP A 228 20.64 14.13 4.44
C TRP A 228 19.69 13.29 5.30
N LYS A 229 19.96 13.19 6.61
CA LYS A 229 19.05 12.57 7.61
C LYS A 229 17.87 13.46 7.99
N THR A 230 18.00 14.77 7.81
CA THR A 230 16.96 15.73 8.21
C THR A 230 15.70 15.54 7.37
N SER A 231 14.53 15.49 8.01
CA SER A 231 13.24 15.30 7.33
C SER A 231 12.21 16.40 7.63
N CYS A 232 11.47 16.78 6.60
CA CYS A 232 10.26 17.59 6.71
C CYS A 232 9.04 16.68 6.63
N VAL A 233 8.36 16.51 7.75
CA VAL A 233 7.18 15.63 7.87
C VAL A 233 5.93 16.40 7.45
N VAL A 234 5.25 15.92 6.43
CA VAL A 234 3.96 16.46 5.96
C VAL A 234 2.84 15.54 6.43
N PRO A 235 1.93 16.00 7.31
CA PRO A 235 0.81 15.19 7.78
C PRO A 235 -0.24 15.03 6.67
N VAL A 236 -0.50 13.79 6.26
CA VAL A 236 -1.49 13.46 5.23
C VAL A 236 -2.71 12.79 5.88
N PRO A 237 -3.93 13.35 5.75
CA PRO A 237 -5.13 12.74 6.31
C PRO A 237 -5.40 11.33 5.76
N LYS A 238 -5.70 10.38 6.64
CA LYS A 238 -6.16 9.02 6.29
C LYS A 238 -7.62 9.02 5.82
N THR A 239 -8.42 9.96 6.33
CA THR A 239 -9.84 10.12 6.03
C THR A 239 -10.15 11.56 5.64
N SER A 240 -11.34 11.79 5.09
CA SER A 240 -11.82 13.13 4.71
C SER A 240 -12.09 14.05 5.90
N ARG A 241 -12.29 13.48 7.09
CA ARG A 241 -12.59 14.20 8.33
C ARG A 241 -11.77 13.56 9.46
N PRO A 242 -10.46 13.87 9.55
CA PRO A 242 -9.64 13.37 10.65
C PRO A 242 -10.17 13.91 11.98
N LYS A 243 -10.32 13.03 12.98
CA LYS A 243 -10.84 13.39 14.31
C LYS A 243 -9.75 13.51 15.37
N ASP A 244 -8.63 12.84 15.16
CA ASP A 244 -7.52 12.70 16.10
C ASP A 244 -6.17 12.72 15.37
N LEU A 245 -5.07 12.80 16.12
CA LEU A 245 -3.71 12.82 15.56
C LEU A 245 -3.35 11.51 14.84
N ASN A 246 -3.93 10.37 15.25
CA ASN A 246 -3.72 9.07 14.61
C ASN A 246 -4.39 8.98 13.21
N SER A 247 -5.28 9.92 12.90
CA SER A 247 -5.93 10.03 11.59
C SER A 247 -5.00 10.63 10.52
N TYR A 248 -3.74 10.93 10.84
CA TYR A 248 -2.73 11.44 9.89
C TYR A 248 -1.59 10.44 9.66
N ARG A 249 -1.04 10.44 8.45
CA ARG A 249 0.20 9.74 8.09
C ARG A 249 1.37 10.74 8.07
N PRO A 250 2.49 10.46 8.75
CA PRO A 250 3.68 11.32 8.72
C PRO A 250 4.51 11.06 7.46
N VAL A 251 4.28 11.79 6.36
CA VAL A 251 5.07 11.61 5.14
C VAL A 251 6.36 12.43 5.22
N ALA A 252 7.50 11.75 5.34
CA ALA A 252 8.82 12.36 5.39
C ALA A 252 9.34 12.79 3.99
N LEU A 253 9.68 14.05 3.86
CA LEU A 253 10.44 14.60 2.76
C LEU A 253 11.92 14.71 3.16
N THR A 254 12.78 13.95 2.49
CA THR A 254 14.24 13.96 2.64
C THR A 254 14.92 14.47 1.36
N SER A 255 16.22 14.79 1.46
CA SER A 255 17.05 15.23 0.34
C SER A 255 16.95 14.30 -0.88
N HIS A 256 16.94 14.86 -2.08
CA HIS A 256 17.03 14.07 -3.31
C HIS A 256 18.35 13.31 -3.44
N LEU A 257 19.43 13.84 -2.85
CA LEU A 257 20.74 13.18 -2.79
C LEU A 257 20.69 11.99 -1.84
N MET A 258 20.09 12.14 -0.66
CA MET A 258 19.85 11.02 0.26
C MET A 258 19.06 9.90 -0.42
N LYS A 259 17.93 10.23 -1.06
CA LYS A 259 17.12 9.24 -1.77
C LYS A 259 17.88 8.54 -2.90
N THR A 260 18.89 9.18 -3.46
CA THR A 260 19.75 8.60 -4.50
C THR A 260 20.70 7.59 -3.88
N LEU A 261 21.35 7.93 -2.76
CA LEU A 261 22.18 7.00 -2.00
C LEU A 261 21.37 5.81 -1.49
N GLU A 262 20.18 6.05 -0.94
CA GLU A 262 19.26 5.00 -0.51
C GLU A 262 18.94 4.00 -1.63
N ARG A 263 18.70 4.45 -2.88
CA ARG A 263 18.44 3.56 -4.03
C ARG A 263 19.65 2.70 -4.37
N LEU A 264 20.86 3.27 -4.30
CA LEU A 264 22.10 2.57 -4.56
C LEU A 264 22.38 1.51 -3.49
N VAL A 265 22.20 1.87 -2.21
CA VAL A 265 22.31 0.94 -1.08
C VAL A 265 21.27 -0.17 -1.16
N LEU A 266 20.01 0.17 -1.45
CA LEU A 266 18.91 -0.79 -1.56
C LEU A 266 19.20 -1.86 -2.62
N ALA A 267 19.77 -1.48 -3.76
CA ALA A 267 20.12 -2.43 -4.82
C ALA A 267 21.09 -3.51 -4.31
N GLN A 268 22.05 -3.13 -3.48
CA GLN A 268 23.04 -4.08 -2.97
C GLN A 268 22.52 -4.86 -1.78
N LEU A 269 21.81 -4.19 -0.87
CA LEU A 269 21.19 -4.84 0.29
C LEU A 269 20.25 -5.97 -0.15
N ARG A 270 19.45 -5.76 -1.20
CA ARG A 270 18.58 -6.80 -1.79
C ARG A 270 19.35 -8.06 -2.21
N ARG A 271 20.53 -7.89 -2.80
CA ARG A 271 21.37 -9.01 -3.26
C ARG A 271 21.99 -9.76 -2.07
N LEU A 272 22.35 -9.06 -1.01
CA LEU A 272 22.98 -9.66 0.17
C LEU A 272 21.98 -10.49 0.97
N VAL A 273 20.76 -9.98 1.18
CA VAL A 273 19.78 -10.60 2.08
C VAL A 273 18.81 -11.57 1.38
N SER A 274 18.91 -11.74 0.05
CA SER A 274 17.87 -12.43 -0.73
C SER A 274 17.55 -13.85 -0.28
N SER A 275 18.54 -14.59 0.22
CA SER A 275 18.37 -15.97 0.73
C SER A 275 17.73 -16.04 2.11
N SER A 276 17.72 -14.92 2.85
CA SER A 276 17.18 -14.83 4.21
C SER A 276 15.77 -14.22 4.28
N LEU A 277 15.21 -13.82 3.14
CA LEU A 277 13.86 -13.26 3.09
C LEU A 277 12.82 -14.37 3.17
N ASP A 278 11.74 -14.09 3.91
CA ASP A 278 10.58 -14.97 3.95
C ASP A 278 9.97 -15.14 2.54
N PRO A 279 9.84 -16.37 2.02
CA PRO A 279 9.16 -16.63 0.76
C PRO A 279 7.74 -16.09 0.72
N LEU A 280 7.00 -16.06 1.84
CA LEU A 280 5.63 -15.54 1.91
C LEU A 280 5.57 -14.03 2.24
N GLN A 281 6.67 -13.29 2.03
CA GLN A 281 6.67 -11.84 1.94
C GLN A 281 6.38 -11.37 0.51
N PHE A 282 5.18 -10.86 0.28
CA PHE A 282 4.74 -10.41 -1.04
C PHE A 282 5.03 -8.93 -1.31
N ALA A 283 5.14 -8.08 -0.27
CA ALA A 283 5.39 -6.66 -0.48
C ALA A 283 6.85 -6.39 -0.82
N TYR A 284 7.05 -5.32 -1.61
CA TYR A 284 8.36 -4.78 -1.98
C TYR A 284 9.28 -5.75 -2.75
N GLN A 285 8.75 -6.89 -3.19
CA GLN A 285 9.46 -7.82 -4.07
C GLN A 285 9.30 -7.43 -5.55
N PRO A 286 10.34 -7.57 -6.38
CA PRO A 286 10.23 -7.30 -7.83
C PRO A 286 9.19 -8.22 -8.48
N GLY A 287 8.28 -7.66 -9.28
CA GLY A 287 7.30 -8.43 -10.04
C GLY A 287 6.15 -9.03 -9.22
N ILE A 288 6.14 -8.83 -7.88
CA ILE A 288 5.09 -9.30 -6.98
C ILE A 288 4.27 -8.10 -6.50
N GLY A 289 2.95 -8.24 -6.52
CA GLY A 289 1.99 -7.22 -6.09
C GLY A 289 0.94 -7.75 -5.13
N ALA A 290 0.00 -6.88 -4.77
CA ALA A 290 -1.11 -7.22 -3.86
C ALA A 290 -1.98 -8.37 -4.39
N ASP A 291 -2.18 -8.43 -5.71
CA ASP A 291 -2.94 -9.50 -6.36
C ASP A 291 -2.32 -10.87 -6.07
N ASP A 292 -0.99 -10.99 -6.04
CA ASP A 292 -0.29 -12.25 -5.80
C ASP A 292 -0.52 -12.76 -4.37
N ALA A 293 -0.47 -11.86 -3.38
CA ALA A 293 -0.78 -12.17 -1.99
C ALA A 293 -2.23 -12.62 -1.79
N ILE A 294 -3.18 -11.97 -2.50
CA ILE A 294 -4.61 -12.33 -2.45
C ILE A 294 -4.84 -13.67 -3.14
N ILE A 295 -4.21 -13.91 -4.30
CA ILE A 295 -4.32 -15.17 -5.04
C ILE A 295 -3.80 -16.33 -4.19
N HIS A 296 -2.64 -16.19 -3.55
CA HIS A 296 -2.07 -17.23 -2.70
C HIS A 296 -3.00 -17.55 -1.53
N LEU A 297 -3.45 -16.52 -0.79
CA LEU A 297 -4.40 -16.65 0.32
C LEU A 297 -5.66 -17.41 -0.11
N LEU A 298 -6.29 -16.97 -1.21
CA LEU A 298 -7.52 -17.58 -1.72
C LEU A 298 -7.29 -19.00 -2.22
N HIS A 299 -6.18 -19.25 -2.91
CA HIS A 299 -5.88 -20.58 -3.44
C HIS A 299 -5.75 -21.60 -2.31
N ARG A 300 -4.96 -21.29 -1.27
CA ARG A 300 -4.79 -22.16 -0.08
C ARG A 300 -6.10 -22.32 0.68
N SER A 301 -6.80 -21.22 0.96
CA SER A 301 -8.09 -21.25 1.68
C SER A 301 -9.14 -22.09 0.95
N LEU A 302 -9.24 -21.94 -0.38
CA LEU A 302 -10.21 -22.71 -1.16
C LEU A 302 -9.81 -24.18 -1.26
N ALA A 303 -8.51 -24.49 -1.40
CA ALA A 303 -8.02 -25.87 -1.41
C ALA A 303 -8.29 -26.58 -0.08
N HIS A 304 -8.11 -25.90 1.05
CA HIS A 304 -8.47 -26.38 2.38
C HIS A 304 -9.96 -26.77 2.47
N LEU A 305 -10.84 -25.94 1.88
CA LEU A 305 -12.29 -26.12 1.87
C LEU A 305 -12.80 -27.20 0.88
N GLU A 306 -11.93 -27.83 0.09
CA GLU A 306 -12.30 -28.97 -0.75
C GLU A 306 -12.50 -30.25 0.07
N THR A 307 -11.97 -30.30 1.30
CA THR A 307 -12.13 -31.43 2.22
C THR A 307 -13.44 -31.29 3.00
N ALA A 308 -14.28 -32.32 3.00
CA ALA A 308 -15.52 -32.31 3.76
C ALA A 308 -15.24 -32.15 5.27
N GLY A 309 -16.08 -31.42 5.99
CA GLY A 309 -15.92 -31.19 7.44
C GLY A 309 -14.84 -30.16 7.81
N SER A 310 -14.20 -29.52 6.82
CA SER A 310 -13.19 -28.47 7.05
C SER A 310 -13.78 -27.08 7.26
N THR A 311 -13.00 -26.22 7.90
CA THR A 311 -13.25 -24.78 8.07
C THR A 311 -11.93 -24.05 7.89
N VAL A 312 -11.96 -22.79 7.45
CA VAL A 312 -10.77 -21.94 7.36
C VAL A 312 -10.93 -20.76 8.30
N ARG A 313 -9.91 -20.50 9.12
CA ARG A 313 -9.79 -19.27 9.93
C ARG A 313 -8.68 -18.40 9.36
N ILE A 314 -8.93 -17.10 9.29
CA ILE A 314 -7.96 -16.12 8.81
C ILE A 314 -7.83 -15.00 9.83
N MET A 315 -6.68 -14.89 10.48
CA MET A 315 -6.34 -13.76 11.36
C MET A 315 -5.68 -12.67 10.53
N PHE A 316 -6.27 -11.48 10.49
CA PHE A 316 -5.65 -10.29 9.88
C PHE A 316 -5.12 -9.38 10.99
N PHE A 317 -3.79 -9.25 11.06
CA PHE A 317 -3.12 -8.40 12.04
C PHE A 317 -2.99 -6.96 11.53
N ASP A 318 -3.25 -6.00 12.41
CA ASP A 318 -2.99 -4.57 12.16
C ASP A 318 -1.98 -4.10 13.21
N PHE A 319 -0.90 -3.43 12.78
CA PHE A 319 0.09 -2.87 13.68
C PHE A 319 -0.19 -1.40 13.99
N SER A 320 0.00 -1.03 15.24
CA SER A 320 0.03 0.37 15.69
C SER A 320 1.31 1.05 15.21
N SER A 321 1.28 1.57 13.98
CA SER A 321 2.36 2.40 13.41
C SER A 321 3.68 1.64 13.17
N ALA A 322 3.62 0.47 12.56
CA ALA A 322 4.72 -0.47 12.31
C ALA A 322 6.09 0.16 11.96
N PHE A 323 6.17 1.03 10.95
CA PHE A 323 7.44 1.63 10.55
C PHE A 323 8.09 2.48 11.64
N ASN A 324 7.30 3.11 12.50
CA ASN A 324 7.81 3.97 13.57
C ASN A 324 8.26 3.18 14.81
N THR A 325 8.07 1.86 14.84
CA THR A 325 8.45 1.00 15.97
C THR A 325 9.70 0.15 15.70
N ILE A 326 10.30 0.25 14.51
CA ILE A 326 11.56 -0.43 14.19
C ILE A 326 12.65 0.05 15.17
N LEU A 327 13.24 -0.87 15.94
CA LEU A 327 14.39 -0.55 16.77
C LEU A 327 15.69 -0.78 15.98
N PRO A 328 16.58 0.23 15.86
CA PRO A 328 17.84 0.05 15.14
C PRO A 328 18.72 -1.05 15.74
N SER A 329 18.75 -1.22 17.07
CA SER A 329 19.49 -2.30 17.73
C SER A 329 18.99 -3.70 17.33
N VAL A 330 17.68 -3.92 17.33
CA VAL A 330 17.09 -5.20 16.88
C VAL A 330 17.31 -5.41 15.38
N LEU A 331 17.22 -4.35 14.58
CA LEU A 331 17.49 -4.43 13.14
C LEU A 331 18.96 -4.76 12.85
N LYS A 332 19.90 -4.27 13.65
CA LYS A 332 21.34 -4.58 13.55
C LYS A 332 21.55 -6.09 13.54
N ASP A 333 21.03 -6.77 14.56
CA ASP A 333 21.23 -8.20 14.73
C ASP A 333 20.62 -8.99 13.58
N LYS A 334 19.44 -8.58 13.10
CA LYS A 334 18.81 -9.16 11.92
C LYS A 334 19.63 -8.96 10.63
N LEU A 335 20.21 -7.77 10.43
CA LEU A 335 21.08 -7.51 9.27
C LEU A 335 22.34 -8.37 9.30
N GLU A 336 23.00 -8.47 10.45
CA GLU A 336 24.20 -9.28 10.64
C GLU A 336 23.89 -10.77 10.43
N ASN A 337 22.78 -11.27 10.99
CA ASN A 337 22.31 -12.65 10.78
C ASN A 337 21.93 -12.94 9.32
N SER A 338 21.49 -11.93 8.57
CA SER A 338 21.24 -12.01 7.13
C SER A 338 22.51 -11.87 6.27
N GLY A 339 23.70 -11.81 6.88
CA GLY A 339 24.99 -11.77 6.18
C GLY A 339 25.40 -10.38 5.67
N VAL A 340 24.82 -9.31 6.22
CA VAL A 340 25.23 -7.93 5.91
C VAL A 340 26.48 -7.58 6.72
N ASP A 341 27.50 -7.05 6.05
CA ASP A 341 28.77 -6.70 6.69
C ASP A 341 28.64 -5.55 7.68
N HIS A 342 29.61 -5.46 8.60
CA HIS A 342 29.62 -4.48 9.68
C HIS A 342 29.58 -3.02 9.20
N HIS A 343 30.23 -2.68 8.08
CA HIS A 343 30.27 -1.29 7.60
C HIS A 343 28.92 -0.85 7.09
N LEU A 344 28.26 -1.69 6.27
CA LEU A 344 26.92 -1.37 5.77
C LEU A 344 25.88 -1.38 6.89
N THR A 345 25.97 -2.32 7.83
CA THR A 345 25.12 -2.34 9.02
C THR A 345 25.27 -1.05 9.83
N THR A 346 26.51 -0.63 10.13
CA THR A 346 26.78 0.62 10.85
C THR A 346 26.22 1.84 10.11
N TRP A 347 26.38 1.89 8.79
CA TRP A 347 25.80 2.96 7.98
C TRP A 347 24.27 3.00 8.05
N ILE A 348 23.60 1.84 8.03
CA ILE A 348 22.14 1.74 8.17
C ILE A 348 21.70 2.20 9.57
N LEU A 349 22.45 1.86 10.62
CA LEU A 349 22.17 2.34 11.97
C LEU A 349 22.33 3.85 12.07
N ASP A 350 23.40 4.42 11.52
CA ASP A 350 23.58 5.89 11.50
C ASP A 350 22.47 6.57 10.68
N TYR A 351 22.05 5.98 9.55
CA TYR A 351 20.90 6.43 8.77
C TYR A 351 19.61 6.46 9.61
N LEU A 352 19.41 5.49 10.50
CA LEU A 352 18.23 5.37 11.34
C LEU A 352 18.35 6.08 12.70
N THR A 353 19.48 6.66 13.05
CA THR A 353 19.66 7.29 14.37
C THR A 353 19.97 8.77 14.26
N ASP A 354 19.60 9.51 15.32
CA ASP A 354 19.84 10.94 15.48
C ASP A 354 19.34 11.79 14.31
N ARG A 355 18.16 11.43 13.78
CA ARG A 355 17.56 12.08 12.62
C ARG A 355 16.77 13.30 13.07
N PRO A 356 17.13 14.52 12.65
CA PRO A 356 16.29 15.68 12.92
C PRO A 356 15.02 15.64 12.06
N GLN A 357 13.88 15.96 12.66
CA GLN A 357 12.63 16.13 11.94
C GLN A 357 11.85 17.33 12.44
N TYR A 358 11.03 17.88 11.55
CA TYR A 358 10.03 18.90 11.88
C TYR A 358 8.77 18.66 11.04
N VAL A 359 7.61 19.01 11.59
CA VAL A 359 6.32 18.92 10.90
C VAL A 359 6.04 20.22 10.18
N ARG A 360 5.64 20.14 8.92
CA ARG A 360 5.16 21.27 8.12
C ARG A 360 3.67 21.12 7.83
N THR A 361 2.89 22.06 8.32
CA THR A 361 1.45 22.17 8.06
C THR A 361 1.22 23.30 7.05
N GLN A 362 -0.03 23.72 6.83
CA GLN A 362 -0.26 24.91 6.02
C GLN A 362 0.30 26.12 6.78
N GLY A 363 1.10 26.96 6.14
CA GLY A 363 1.54 28.24 6.68
C GLY A 363 2.55 28.24 7.84
N CYS A 364 2.81 27.11 8.53
CA CYS A 364 3.79 27.06 9.62
C CYS A 364 4.61 25.75 9.66
N VAL A 365 5.66 25.77 10.49
CA VAL A 365 6.53 24.63 10.80
C VAL A 365 6.65 24.48 12.31
N SER A 366 6.78 23.25 12.78
CA SER A 366 7.06 22.93 14.18
C SER A 366 8.52 23.19 14.54
N ASP A 367 8.84 23.09 15.83
CA ASP A 367 10.20 22.93 16.32
C ASP A 367 10.80 21.61 15.81
N ARG A 368 12.13 21.51 15.88
CA ARG A 368 12.86 20.29 15.52
C ARG A 368 12.86 19.32 16.70
N VAL A 369 12.63 18.05 16.39
CA VAL A 369 12.84 16.94 17.32
C VAL A 369 13.83 15.95 16.70
N VAL A 370 14.59 15.24 17.53
CA VAL A 370 15.50 14.19 17.07
C VAL A 370 14.83 12.84 17.28
N CYS A 371 14.92 11.98 16.27
CA CYS A 371 14.32 10.67 16.24
C CYS A 371 15.40 9.60 16.00
N SER A 372 15.51 8.64 16.91
CA SER A 372 16.46 7.52 16.83
C SER A 372 15.77 6.16 16.78
N THR A 373 14.44 6.16 16.61
CA THR A 373 13.58 4.97 16.52
C THR A 373 12.76 5.01 15.23
N GLY A 374 12.38 3.86 14.69
CA GLY A 374 11.58 3.74 13.50
C GLY A 374 12.33 4.06 12.20
N ALA A 375 11.66 3.94 11.07
CA ALA A 375 12.18 4.33 9.76
C ALA A 375 11.24 5.38 9.12
N PRO A 376 11.76 6.48 8.54
CA PRO A 376 10.90 7.57 8.08
C PRO A 376 10.00 7.16 6.91
N GLN A 377 8.68 7.30 7.07
CA GLN A 377 7.71 6.94 6.04
C GLN A 377 7.84 7.83 4.80
N GLY A 378 8.03 7.24 3.62
CA GLY A 378 8.23 7.97 2.36
C GLY A 378 9.69 8.10 1.90
N THR A 379 10.61 7.50 2.66
CA THR A 379 11.98 7.22 2.23
C THR A 379 12.03 5.93 1.40
N VAL A 380 13.16 5.71 0.72
CA VAL A 380 13.36 4.60 -0.21
C VAL A 380 13.71 3.31 0.54
N LEU A 381 14.56 3.40 1.57
CA LEU A 381 15.02 2.23 2.32
C LEU A 381 14.00 1.70 3.33
N ALA A 382 13.21 2.59 3.96
CA ALA A 382 12.32 2.21 5.07
C ALA A 382 11.42 1.00 4.77
N PRO A 383 10.72 0.90 3.62
CA PRO A 383 9.96 -0.29 3.23
C PRO A 383 10.73 -1.60 3.32
N PHE A 384 11.94 -1.64 2.77
CA PHE A 384 12.74 -2.86 2.68
C PHE A 384 13.41 -3.20 4.00
N LEU A 385 13.79 -2.20 4.80
CA LEU A 385 14.28 -2.43 6.16
C LEU A 385 13.20 -3.06 7.04
N PHE A 386 11.92 -2.69 6.87
CA PHE A 386 10.82 -3.37 7.55
C PHE A 386 10.64 -4.82 7.07
N THR A 387 10.83 -5.07 5.77
CA THR A 387 10.85 -6.44 5.25
C THR A 387 11.93 -7.30 5.91
N ILE A 388 13.15 -6.78 6.07
CA ILE A 388 14.23 -7.48 6.77
C ILE A 388 13.90 -7.66 8.25
N TYR A 389 13.35 -6.61 8.89
CA TYR A 389 12.98 -6.63 10.31
C TYR A 389 12.00 -7.75 10.68
N THR A 390 11.18 -8.15 9.72
CA THR A 390 10.13 -9.17 9.91
C THR A 390 10.45 -10.50 9.22
N ALA A 391 11.63 -10.65 8.63
CA ALA A 391 11.96 -11.81 7.79
C ALA A 391 12.17 -13.11 8.59
N ASP A 392 12.67 -13.01 9.81
CA ASP A 392 13.04 -14.13 10.68
C ASP A 392 11.85 -14.86 11.32
N PHE A 393 10.64 -14.28 11.26
CA PHE A 393 9.41 -15.00 11.61
C PHE A 393 8.63 -15.39 10.36
N SER A 394 8.67 -16.68 10.04
CA SER A 394 7.98 -17.28 8.89
C SER A 394 7.36 -18.61 9.31
N HIS A 395 6.22 -18.96 8.70
CA HIS A 395 5.56 -20.25 8.93
C HIS A 395 4.78 -20.66 7.68
N ASN A 396 4.97 -21.89 7.23
CA ASN A 396 4.25 -22.44 6.07
C ASN A 396 4.21 -23.98 6.15
N SER A 397 3.18 -24.51 6.81
CA SER A 397 2.83 -25.92 6.78
C SER A 397 1.72 -26.17 5.76
N THR A 398 1.26 -27.41 5.63
CA THR A 398 0.09 -27.75 4.80
C THR A 398 -1.20 -27.20 5.38
N GLN A 399 -1.35 -27.17 6.70
CA GLN A 399 -2.57 -26.76 7.41
C GLN A 399 -2.58 -25.27 7.77
N CYS A 400 -1.42 -24.67 8.06
CA CYS A 400 -1.34 -23.29 8.50
C CYS A 400 -0.18 -22.53 7.84
N PHE A 401 -0.35 -21.23 7.57
CA PHE A 401 0.73 -20.38 7.06
C PHE A 401 0.55 -18.93 7.47
N LEU A 402 1.66 -18.21 7.57
CA LEU A 402 1.74 -16.76 7.72
C LEU A 402 2.16 -16.16 6.37
N GLN A 403 1.40 -15.20 5.87
CA GLN A 403 1.83 -14.36 4.75
C GLN A 403 1.88 -12.90 5.14
N LYS A 404 2.80 -12.16 4.53
CA LYS A 404 3.06 -10.76 4.81
C LYS A 404 2.96 -9.93 3.54
N PHE A 405 2.37 -8.75 3.65
CA PHE A 405 2.42 -7.69 2.66
C PHE A 405 2.77 -6.39 3.39
N SER A 406 4.06 -6.15 3.61
CA SER A 406 4.54 -5.05 4.46
C SER A 406 4.02 -5.29 5.88
N ASP A 407 3.33 -4.32 6.47
CA ASP A 407 2.72 -4.34 7.78
C ASP A 407 1.40 -5.14 7.82
N ASP A 408 0.73 -5.35 6.69
CA ASP A 408 -0.45 -6.22 6.62
C ASP A 408 -0.01 -7.69 6.70
N SER A 409 -0.26 -8.35 7.82
CA SER A 409 0.07 -9.77 8.04
C SER A 409 -1.19 -10.61 8.20
N ALA A 410 -1.20 -11.81 7.62
CA ALA A 410 -2.34 -12.73 7.72
C ALA A 410 -1.90 -14.16 8.03
N ILE A 411 -2.47 -14.74 9.08
CA ILE A 411 -2.34 -16.17 9.38
C ILE A 411 -3.60 -16.87 8.87
N VAL A 412 -3.43 -17.93 8.10
CA VAL A 412 -4.52 -18.76 7.57
C VAL A 412 -4.37 -20.16 8.11
N GLY A 413 -5.41 -20.73 8.71
CA GLY A 413 -5.43 -22.09 9.25
C GLY A 413 -6.61 -22.92 8.75
N LEU A 414 -6.33 -24.16 8.36
CA LEU A 414 -7.29 -25.23 8.15
C LEU A 414 -7.66 -25.84 9.50
N ILE A 415 -8.96 -25.84 9.80
CA ILE A 415 -9.55 -26.47 10.98
C ILE A 415 -10.34 -27.70 10.52
N THR A 416 -10.00 -28.86 11.06
CA THR A 416 -10.70 -30.14 10.81
C THR A 416 -11.12 -30.73 12.13
N ASP A 417 -12.38 -31.17 12.23
CA ASP A 417 -12.95 -31.79 13.44
C ASP A 417 -12.77 -30.95 14.72
N GLY A 418 -12.68 -29.63 14.56
CA GLY A 418 -12.48 -28.69 15.66
C GLY A 418 -11.03 -28.55 16.13
N ASP A 419 -10.06 -29.23 15.51
CA ASP A 419 -8.64 -29.04 15.83
C ASP A 419 -8.11 -27.73 15.24
N ASP A 420 -7.85 -26.77 16.12
CA ASP A 420 -7.24 -25.47 15.80
C ASP A 420 -5.90 -25.24 16.51
N LYS A 421 -5.25 -26.29 17.00
CA LYS A 421 -4.01 -26.21 17.80
C LYS A 421 -2.88 -25.50 17.06
N GLU A 422 -2.59 -25.88 15.82
CA GLU A 422 -1.51 -25.24 15.04
C GLU A 422 -1.81 -23.76 14.78
N TYR A 423 -3.05 -23.44 14.41
CA TYR A 423 -3.48 -22.07 14.16
C TYR A 423 -3.36 -21.17 15.41
N ARG A 424 -3.79 -21.68 16.57
CA ARG A 424 -3.67 -20.97 17.86
C ARG A 424 -2.22 -20.85 18.30
N GLY A 425 -1.44 -21.93 18.22
CA GLY A 425 -0.02 -21.94 18.55
C GLY A 425 0.74 -20.92 17.73
N LEU A 426 0.61 -20.97 16.40
CA LEU A 426 1.26 -20.00 15.51
C LEU A 426 0.82 -18.55 15.78
N THR A 427 -0.47 -18.34 16.08
CA THR A 427 -0.95 -16.99 16.43
C THR A 427 -0.29 -16.48 17.71
N GLN A 428 -0.17 -17.34 18.73
CA GLN A 428 0.50 -16.99 19.98
C GLN A 428 1.99 -16.72 19.77
N ASP A 429 2.70 -17.62 19.06
CA ASP A 429 4.11 -17.47 18.73
C ASP A 429 4.37 -16.15 17.96
N PHE A 430 3.48 -15.79 17.03
CA PHE A 430 3.59 -14.54 16.28
C PHE A 430 3.34 -13.32 17.17
N VAL A 431 2.37 -13.38 18.09
CA VAL A 431 2.10 -12.31 19.06
C VAL A 431 3.31 -12.11 19.99
N ASP A 432 3.89 -13.19 20.49
CA ASP A 432 5.05 -13.15 21.39
C ASP A 432 6.29 -12.65 20.65
N TRP A 433 6.52 -13.13 19.43
CA TRP A 433 7.59 -12.59 18.58
C TRP A 433 7.39 -11.11 18.29
N CYS A 434 6.16 -10.65 18.02
CA CYS A 434 5.89 -9.22 17.83
C CYS A 434 6.25 -8.39 19.06
N GLN A 435 5.94 -8.89 20.27
CA GLN A 435 6.31 -8.22 21.52
C GLN A 435 7.83 -8.14 21.71
N LEU A 436 8.54 -9.24 21.50
CA LEU A 436 10.01 -9.29 21.56
C LEU A 436 10.68 -8.35 20.55
N ASN A 437 10.03 -8.13 19.41
CA ASN A 437 10.51 -7.24 18.34
C ASN A 437 9.87 -5.85 18.38
N TYR A 438 9.19 -5.49 19.48
CA TYR A 438 8.59 -4.18 19.70
C TYR A 438 7.56 -3.74 18.62
N LEU A 439 6.97 -4.71 17.91
CA LEU A 439 5.88 -4.49 16.98
C LEU A 439 4.56 -4.52 17.76
N GLN A 440 3.95 -3.35 17.93
CA GLN A 440 2.71 -3.23 18.69
C GLN A 440 1.50 -3.64 17.86
N ILE A 441 0.91 -4.79 18.17
CA ILE A 441 -0.35 -5.23 17.57
C ILE A 441 -1.50 -4.33 18.04
N ASN A 442 -2.35 -3.94 17.12
CA ASN A 442 -3.61 -3.26 17.39
C ASN A 442 -4.73 -4.31 17.47
N ALA A 443 -4.95 -4.88 18.65
CA ALA A 443 -5.98 -5.91 18.84
C ALA A 443 -7.40 -5.43 18.44
N SER A 444 -7.72 -4.14 18.61
CA SER A 444 -9.04 -3.59 18.22
C SER A 444 -9.28 -3.58 16.71
N LYS A 445 -8.21 -3.52 15.91
CA LYS A 445 -8.24 -3.55 14.43
C LYS A 445 -7.85 -4.89 13.83
N THR A 446 -7.22 -5.73 14.63
CA THR A 446 -6.99 -7.14 14.30
C THR A 446 -8.35 -7.81 14.25
N LYS A 447 -8.62 -8.56 13.17
CA LYS A 447 -9.91 -9.19 12.93
C LYS A 447 -9.71 -10.61 12.45
N GLU A 448 -10.66 -11.46 12.80
CA GLU A 448 -10.71 -12.82 12.32
C GLU A 448 -11.83 -12.97 11.28
N LEU A 449 -11.55 -13.69 10.19
CA LEU A 449 -12.56 -14.13 9.23
C LEU A 449 -12.65 -15.65 9.28
N VAL A 450 -13.82 -16.18 9.63
CA VAL A 450 -14.10 -17.62 9.66
C VAL A 450 -14.93 -18.00 8.45
N VAL A 451 -14.43 -18.94 7.65
CA VAL A 451 -15.11 -19.48 6.47
C VAL A 451 -15.51 -20.93 6.75
N ASP A 452 -16.80 -21.14 6.95
CA ASP A 452 -17.37 -22.45 7.26
C ASP A 452 -18.53 -22.76 6.29
N PHE A 453 -18.40 -23.86 5.54
CA PHE A 453 -19.42 -24.36 4.61
C PHE A 453 -20.02 -25.70 5.03
N ARG A 454 -19.78 -26.14 6.27
CA ARG A 454 -20.36 -27.36 6.81
C ARG A 454 -21.88 -27.20 6.92
N ARG A 455 -22.62 -28.27 6.62
CA ARG A 455 -24.10 -28.27 6.62
C ARG A 455 -24.69 -28.29 8.02
N HIS A 456 -23.98 -28.91 8.97
CA HIS A 456 -24.44 -29.04 10.35
C HIS A 456 -23.98 -27.82 11.16
N LYS A 457 -24.84 -27.36 12.08
CA LYS A 457 -24.48 -26.30 13.03
C LYS A 457 -23.47 -26.88 14.01
N HIS A 458 -22.21 -26.52 13.83
CA HIS A 458 -21.18 -26.72 14.83
C HIS A 458 -21.25 -25.59 15.87
N PRO A 459 -20.81 -25.83 17.11
CA PRO A 459 -20.62 -24.77 18.08
C PRO A 459 -19.75 -23.65 17.47
N PRO A 460 -20.01 -22.38 17.78
CA PRO A 460 -19.13 -21.30 17.39
C PRO A 460 -17.71 -21.58 17.86
N LEU A 461 -16.73 -21.40 16.97
CA LEU A 461 -15.33 -21.50 17.35
C LEU A 461 -15.04 -20.46 18.43
N GLN A 462 -14.29 -20.84 19.46
CA GLN A 462 -13.92 -19.90 20.52
C GLN A 462 -13.05 -18.79 19.94
N PRO A 463 -13.31 -17.53 20.31
CA PRO A 463 -12.46 -16.42 19.89
C PRO A 463 -11.02 -16.64 20.39
N LEU A 464 -10.05 -16.09 19.67
CA LEU A 464 -8.68 -15.98 20.17
C LEU A 464 -8.59 -14.73 21.04
N ASN A 465 -7.92 -14.86 22.18
CA ASN A 465 -7.58 -13.74 23.03
C ASN A 465 -6.17 -13.26 22.66
N ILE A 466 -6.04 -12.00 22.27
CA ILE A 466 -4.74 -11.36 22.03
C ILE A 466 -4.63 -10.19 22.99
N GLN A 467 -3.60 -10.23 23.86
CA GLN A 467 -3.34 -9.16 24.84
C GLN A 467 -4.54 -8.85 25.76
N GLY A 468 -5.26 -9.88 26.19
CA GLY A 468 -6.43 -9.73 27.08
C GLY A 468 -7.72 -9.33 26.36
N MET A 469 -7.70 -9.16 25.03
CA MET A 469 -8.88 -8.83 24.23
C MET A 469 -9.28 -9.99 23.32
N ASP A 470 -10.55 -10.38 23.37
CA ASP A 470 -11.12 -11.32 22.42
C ASP A 470 -11.21 -10.68 21.05
N ILE A 471 -10.60 -11.32 20.05
CA ILE A 471 -10.59 -10.83 18.68
C ILE A 471 -11.97 -11.03 18.05
N GLU A 472 -12.49 -9.95 17.46
CA GLU A 472 -13.76 -9.95 16.75
C GLU A 472 -13.68 -10.78 15.47
N ALA A 473 -14.57 -11.78 15.37
CA ALA A 473 -14.86 -12.47 14.12
C ALA A 473 -15.83 -11.64 13.28
N VAL A 474 -15.46 -11.34 12.03
CA VAL A 474 -16.22 -10.48 11.11
C VAL A 474 -16.76 -11.27 9.91
N ASP A 475 -17.87 -10.81 9.36
CA ASP A 475 -18.42 -11.38 8.12
C ASP A 475 -17.66 -10.95 6.85
N SER A 476 -17.01 -9.78 6.90
CA SER A 476 -16.21 -9.27 5.79
C SER A 476 -15.03 -8.45 6.29
N TYR A 477 -13.89 -8.61 5.60
CA TYR A 477 -12.67 -7.87 5.86
C TYR A 477 -12.12 -7.27 4.56
N ARG A 478 -11.59 -6.04 4.64
CA ARG A 478 -10.96 -5.38 3.49
C ARG A 478 -9.45 -5.66 3.48
N TYR A 479 -9.06 -6.75 2.83
CA TYR A 479 -7.66 -7.15 2.70
C TYR A 479 -7.04 -6.61 1.41
N LEU A 480 -5.91 -5.91 1.51
CA LEU A 480 -5.13 -5.40 0.37
C LEU A 480 -5.97 -4.70 -0.71
N GLY A 481 -7.02 -3.99 -0.27
CA GLY A 481 -7.88 -3.18 -1.13
C GLY A 481 -9.09 -3.89 -1.74
N VAL A 482 -9.23 -5.21 -1.58
CA VAL A 482 -10.45 -5.97 -1.95
C VAL A 482 -11.23 -6.39 -0.71
N HIS A 483 -12.52 -6.67 -0.86
CA HIS A 483 -13.34 -7.21 0.23
C HIS A 483 -13.44 -8.74 0.14
N LEU A 484 -12.97 -9.42 1.17
CA LEU A 484 -13.19 -10.85 1.40
C LEU A 484 -14.35 -10.99 2.39
N ASN A 485 -15.17 -12.03 2.23
CA ASN A 485 -16.25 -12.33 3.17
C ASN A 485 -16.28 -13.82 3.52
N ASN A 486 -16.98 -14.16 4.60
CA ASN A 486 -17.07 -15.52 5.12
C ASN A 486 -17.78 -16.48 4.16
N LYS A 487 -18.49 -15.94 3.17
CA LYS A 487 -19.08 -16.71 2.08
C LYS A 487 -18.14 -16.89 0.91
N LEU A 488 -16.91 -16.37 0.95
CA LEU A 488 -15.93 -16.27 -0.15
C LEU A 488 -16.57 -15.96 -1.51
N ASP A 489 -17.58 -15.10 -1.50
CA ASP A 489 -18.17 -14.52 -2.70
C ASP A 489 -17.69 -13.08 -2.87
N TRP A 490 -18.01 -12.48 -4.02
CA TRP A 490 -17.52 -11.14 -4.36
C TRP A 490 -18.58 -10.05 -4.26
N THR A 491 -19.68 -10.29 -3.53
CA THR A 491 -20.81 -9.36 -3.42
C THR A 491 -20.40 -8.03 -2.78
N HIS A 492 -19.75 -8.07 -1.61
CA HIS A 492 -19.27 -6.88 -0.90
C HIS A 492 -18.23 -6.11 -1.73
N ASN A 493 -17.35 -6.84 -2.42
CA ASN A 493 -16.34 -6.25 -3.29
C ASN A 493 -16.96 -5.59 -4.54
N SER A 494 -17.86 -6.28 -5.24
CA SER A 494 -18.55 -5.75 -6.42
C SER A 494 -19.34 -4.49 -6.09
N ASP A 495 -19.95 -4.45 -4.91
CA ASP A 495 -20.67 -3.31 -4.36
C ASP A 495 -19.76 -2.10 -4.15
N ALA A 496 -18.62 -2.32 -3.48
CA ALA A 496 -17.62 -1.29 -3.26
C ALA A 496 -17.05 -0.76 -4.60
N LEU A 497 -16.71 -1.66 -5.53
CA LEU A 497 -16.23 -1.32 -6.87
C LEU A 497 -17.28 -0.56 -7.68
N TYR A 498 -18.56 -0.95 -7.60
CA TYR A 498 -19.65 -0.26 -8.29
C TYR A 498 -19.83 1.17 -7.76
N ARG A 499 -19.90 1.35 -6.43
CA ARG A 499 -20.02 2.69 -5.81
C ARG A 499 -18.84 3.58 -6.18
N LYS A 500 -17.62 3.05 -6.08
CA LYS A 500 -16.38 3.76 -6.48
C LYS A 500 -16.41 4.11 -7.96
N GLY A 501 -16.78 3.16 -8.82
CA GLY A 501 -16.91 3.35 -10.26
C GLY A 501 -17.94 4.41 -10.63
N GLN A 502 -19.12 4.45 -9.98
CA GLN A 502 -20.13 5.49 -10.24
C GLN A 502 -19.60 6.89 -9.91
N SER A 503 -18.91 7.02 -8.77
CA SER A 503 -18.27 8.28 -8.38
C SER A 503 -17.26 8.77 -9.42
N ARG A 504 -16.44 7.87 -9.98
CA ARG A 504 -15.46 8.23 -11.03
C ARG A 504 -16.10 8.46 -12.40
N LEU A 505 -17.14 7.69 -12.75
CA LEU A 505 -17.92 7.88 -13.97
C LEU A 505 -18.62 9.24 -13.99
N TYR A 506 -19.08 9.73 -12.84
CA TYR A 506 -19.62 11.09 -12.72
C TYR A 506 -18.58 12.13 -13.16
N LEU A 507 -17.32 12.00 -12.73
CA LEU A 507 -16.24 12.90 -13.15
C LEU A 507 -15.97 12.82 -14.65
N LEU A 508 -15.95 11.61 -15.23
CA LEU A 508 -15.81 11.42 -16.66
C LEU A 508 -16.93 12.11 -17.46
N ARG A 509 -18.18 11.99 -17.00
CA ARG A 509 -19.33 12.69 -17.59
C ARG A 509 -19.22 14.20 -17.46
N ARG A 510 -18.70 14.70 -16.33
CA ARG A 510 -18.44 16.14 -16.16
C ARG A 510 -17.42 16.61 -17.19
N LEU A 511 -16.29 15.95 -17.35
CA LEU A 511 -15.29 16.31 -18.37
C LEU A 511 -15.91 16.34 -19.78
N ARG A 512 -16.70 15.33 -20.16
CA ARG A 512 -17.42 15.32 -21.45
C ARG A 512 -18.37 16.52 -21.60
N SER A 513 -19.07 16.90 -20.52
CA SER A 513 -20.00 18.05 -20.55
C SER A 513 -19.34 19.43 -20.67
N PHE A 514 -18.02 19.48 -20.43
CA PHE A 514 -17.16 20.64 -20.69
C PHE A 514 -16.50 20.57 -22.07
N GLY A 515 -16.78 19.54 -22.88
CA GLY A 515 -16.27 19.44 -24.25
C GLY A 515 -14.85 18.88 -24.37
N VAL A 516 -14.29 18.29 -23.30
CA VAL A 516 -12.94 17.69 -23.33
C VAL A 516 -12.85 16.63 -24.43
N GLU A 517 -11.74 16.66 -25.18
CA GLU A 517 -11.50 15.79 -26.33
C GLU A 517 -11.50 14.27 -26.00
N GLY A 518 -11.94 13.47 -26.98
CA GLY A 518 -12.11 12.02 -26.86
C GLY A 518 -10.86 11.27 -26.36
N PRO A 519 -9.66 11.49 -26.93
CA PRO A 519 -8.43 10.81 -26.48
C PRO A 519 -8.07 11.12 -25.01
N LEU A 520 -8.30 12.36 -24.57
CA LEU A 520 -8.05 12.77 -23.19
C LEU A 520 -9.09 12.18 -22.23
N LEU A 521 -10.35 12.09 -22.64
CA LEU A 521 -11.39 11.37 -21.89
C LEU A 521 -11.07 9.87 -21.76
N LYS A 522 -10.54 9.25 -22.81
CA LYS A 522 -10.11 7.84 -22.78
C LYS A 522 -8.95 7.64 -21.81
N THR A 523 -7.95 8.52 -21.85
CA THR A 523 -6.84 8.53 -20.87
C THR A 523 -7.34 8.69 -19.44
N PHE A 524 -8.31 9.59 -19.21
CA PHE A 524 -8.95 9.75 -17.90
C PHE A 524 -9.71 8.49 -17.48
N TYR A 525 -10.47 7.87 -18.39
CA TYR A 525 -11.17 6.62 -18.13
C TYR A 525 -10.18 5.54 -17.69
N ASP A 526 -9.11 5.30 -18.45
CA ASP A 526 -8.15 4.25 -18.15
C ASP A 526 -7.44 4.46 -16.81
N SER A 527 -7.02 5.70 -16.53
CA SER A 527 -6.26 6.05 -15.33
C SER A 527 -7.11 6.21 -14.06
N VAL A 528 -8.40 6.54 -14.15
CA VAL A 528 -9.25 6.86 -12.99
C VAL A 528 -10.44 5.93 -12.81
N VAL A 529 -11.13 5.56 -13.90
CA VAL A 529 -12.34 4.73 -13.84
C VAL A 529 -11.97 3.25 -13.93
N ALA A 530 -11.26 2.85 -14.98
CA ALA A 530 -10.86 1.48 -15.22
C ALA A 530 -9.90 0.97 -14.13
N SER A 531 -8.91 1.79 -13.73
CA SER A 531 -8.00 1.47 -12.62
C SER A 531 -8.73 1.21 -11.30
N ALA A 532 -9.87 1.87 -11.07
CA ALA A 532 -10.67 1.68 -9.86
C ALA A 532 -11.56 0.43 -9.92
N ILE A 533 -12.17 0.15 -11.08
CA ILE A 533 -13.14 -0.95 -11.25
C ILE A 533 -12.43 -2.29 -11.46
N PHE A 534 -11.29 -2.30 -12.16
CA PHE A 534 -10.53 -3.52 -12.46
C PHE A 534 -9.40 -3.80 -11.46
N TYR A 535 -9.36 -3.10 -10.32
CA TYR A 535 -8.44 -3.42 -9.24
C TYR A 535 -8.70 -4.84 -8.72
N GLY A 536 -7.67 -5.68 -8.63
CA GLY A 536 -7.79 -7.05 -8.18
C GLY A 536 -8.62 -7.97 -9.09
N VAL A 537 -8.89 -7.59 -10.35
CA VAL A 537 -9.79 -8.37 -11.24
C VAL A 537 -9.32 -9.81 -11.47
N VAL A 538 -8.01 -10.07 -11.38
CA VAL A 538 -7.45 -11.43 -11.44
C VAL A 538 -7.84 -12.28 -10.22
N CYS A 539 -8.23 -11.68 -9.11
CA CYS A 539 -8.69 -12.40 -7.92
C CYS A 539 -10.18 -12.73 -7.99
N TRP A 540 -11.00 -11.80 -8.49
CA TRP A 540 -12.46 -11.89 -8.40
C TRP A 540 -13.21 -12.11 -9.71
N GLY A 541 -12.59 -11.84 -10.86
CA GLY A 541 -13.25 -11.80 -12.16
C GLY A 541 -13.86 -13.14 -12.61
N GLY A 542 -13.21 -14.26 -12.29
CA GLY A 542 -13.72 -15.61 -12.58
C GLY A 542 -14.86 -16.05 -11.65
N SER A 543 -14.86 -15.56 -10.41
CA SER A 543 -15.76 -15.98 -9.33
C SER A 543 -16.92 -15.02 -9.06
N ILE A 544 -17.00 -13.88 -9.75
CA ILE A 544 -18.09 -12.91 -9.58
C ILE A 544 -19.46 -13.49 -9.99
N SER A 545 -20.53 -13.10 -9.29
CA SER A 545 -21.89 -13.53 -9.66
C SER A 545 -22.32 -12.95 -11.01
N ALA A 546 -23.22 -13.66 -11.72
CA ALA A 546 -23.74 -13.16 -13.00
C ALA A 546 -24.48 -11.82 -12.85
N GLY A 547 -25.16 -11.60 -11.72
CA GLY A 547 -25.86 -10.36 -11.41
C GLY A 547 -24.91 -9.18 -11.21
N ASP A 548 -23.86 -9.38 -10.41
CA ASP A 548 -22.84 -8.36 -10.15
C ASP A 548 -22.05 -8.01 -11.40
N ARG A 549 -21.70 -9.03 -12.19
CA ARG A 549 -21.02 -8.87 -13.47
C ARG A 549 -21.85 -8.04 -14.44
N LYS A 550 -23.14 -8.36 -14.61
CA LYS A 550 -24.09 -7.55 -15.40
C LYS A 550 -24.14 -6.11 -14.90
N ARG A 551 -24.11 -5.89 -13.59
CA ARG A 551 -24.14 -4.56 -12.97
C ARG A 551 -22.87 -3.75 -13.22
N LEU A 552 -21.68 -4.36 -13.15
CA LEU A 552 -20.42 -3.71 -13.52
C LEU A 552 -20.35 -3.44 -15.04
N ASN A 553 -20.79 -4.38 -15.87
CA ASN A 553 -20.86 -4.19 -17.33
C ASN A 553 -21.84 -3.07 -17.73
N ARG A 554 -22.89 -2.79 -16.96
CA ARG A 554 -23.72 -1.58 -17.16
C ARG A 554 -22.93 -0.29 -16.95
N LEU A 555 -22.01 -0.28 -15.99
CA LEU A 555 -21.15 0.88 -15.73
C LEU A 555 -20.17 1.07 -16.89
N ILE A 556 -19.54 0.00 -17.36
CA ILE A 556 -18.63 0.01 -18.52
C ILE A 556 -19.37 0.51 -19.77
N ARG A 557 -20.57 0.01 -20.05
CA ARG A 557 -21.41 0.49 -21.18
C ARG A 557 -21.75 1.98 -21.08
N ARG A 558 -22.04 2.48 -19.87
CA ARG A 558 -22.25 3.92 -19.64
C ARG A 558 -20.98 4.73 -19.90
N ALA A 559 -19.81 4.22 -19.53
CA ALA A 559 -18.54 4.87 -19.83
C ALA A 559 -18.27 4.87 -21.35
N SER A 560 -18.50 3.74 -22.02
CA SER A 560 -18.37 3.59 -23.47
C SER A 560 -19.22 4.61 -24.22
N SER A 561 -20.48 4.80 -23.82
CA SER A 561 -21.37 5.84 -24.37
C SER A 561 -20.84 7.27 -24.16
N VAL A 562 -20.18 7.56 -23.03
CA VAL A 562 -19.58 8.88 -22.77
C VAL A 562 -18.33 9.13 -23.63
N LEU A 563 -17.56 8.07 -23.88
CA LEU A 563 -16.33 8.13 -24.69
C LEU A 563 -16.62 8.12 -26.20
N GLY A 564 -17.72 7.51 -26.63
CA GLY A 564 -18.01 7.27 -28.04
C GLY A 564 -17.19 6.14 -28.65
N CYS A 565 -16.64 5.23 -27.85
CA CYS A 565 -15.88 4.07 -28.32
C CYS A 565 -16.25 2.80 -27.52
N PRO A 566 -16.16 1.60 -28.12
CA PRO A 566 -16.42 0.35 -27.41
C PRO A 566 -15.38 0.13 -26.31
N LEU A 567 -15.81 -0.50 -25.22
CA LEU A 567 -14.95 -0.87 -24.10
C LEU A 567 -15.15 -2.35 -23.77
N ASP A 568 -14.06 -3.03 -23.46
CA ASP A 568 -14.06 -4.43 -23.05
C ASP A 568 -14.95 -4.64 -21.80
N PRO A 569 -15.85 -5.63 -21.81
CA PRO A 569 -16.59 -6.00 -20.62
C PRO A 569 -15.68 -6.70 -19.59
N VAL A 570 -16.19 -6.89 -18.37
CA VAL A 570 -15.44 -7.45 -17.24
C VAL A 570 -14.79 -8.79 -17.58
N GLU A 571 -15.51 -9.66 -18.29
CA GLU A 571 -15.08 -11.00 -18.68
C GLU A 571 -13.80 -10.94 -19.52
N VAL A 572 -13.79 -10.12 -20.57
CA VAL A 572 -12.66 -9.99 -21.49
C VAL A 572 -11.44 -9.42 -20.77
N VAL A 573 -11.64 -8.40 -19.92
CA VAL A 573 -10.53 -7.80 -19.14
C VAL A 573 -10.00 -8.79 -18.12
N SER A 574 -10.88 -9.53 -17.45
CA SER A 574 -10.53 -10.56 -16.47
C SER A 574 -9.69 -11.65 -17.13
N ASP A 575 -10.19 -12.26 -18.20
CA ASP A 575 -9.54 -13.39 -18.86
C ASP A 575 -8.15 -13.00 -19.37
N ARG A 576 -8.03 -11.86 -20.07
CA ARG A 576 -6.74 -11.34 -20.55
C ARG A 576 -5.73 -11.13 -19.41
N ARG A 577 -6.18 -10.56 -18.28
CA ARG A 577 -5.28 -10.28 -17.14
C ARG A 577 -4.94 -11.54 -16.35
N MET A 578 -5.86 -12.51 -16.26
CA MET A 578 -5.59 -13.80 -15.63
C MET A 578 -4.55 -14.59 -16.41
N ALA A 579 -4.68 -14.65 -17.74
CA ALA A 579 -3.69 -15.29 -18.62
C ALA A 579 -2.31 -14.63 -18.46
N ALA A 580 -2.23 -13.30 -18.57
CA ALA A 580 -0.98 -12.56 -18.40
C ALA A 580 -0.37 -12.75 -16.99
N LYS A 581 -1.21 -12.81 -15.95
CA LYS A 581 -0.74 -13.08 -14.59
C LYS A 581 -0.19 -14.50 -14.46
N LEU A 582 -0.84 -15.51 -15.04
CA LEU A 582 -0.32 -16.89 -15.03
C LEU A 582 1.04 -16.99 -15.74
N SER A 583 1.20 -16.38 -16.91
CA SER A 583 2.52 -16.31 -17.58
C SER A 583 3.57 -15.67 -16.67
N SER A 584 3.24 -14.55 -16.03
CA SER A 584 4.13 -13.89 -15.07
C SER A 584 4.50 -14.77 -13.86
N LEU A 585 3.64 -15.70 -13.44
CA LEU A 585 3.94 -16.66 -12.37
C LEU A 585 4.86 -17.79 -12.86
N MET A 586 4.67 -18.24 -14.10
CA MET A 586 5.53 -19.24 -14.74
C MET A 586 6.94 -18.69 -14.97
N ASP A 587 7.06 -17.42 -15.35
CA ASP A 587 8.37 -16.81 -15.65
C ASP A 587 9.16 -16.40 -14.40
N ASN A 588 8.50 -16.30 -13.23
CA ASN A 588 9.12 -15.86 -11.99
C ASN A 588 9.41 -17.04 -11.05
N ILE A 589 10.62 -17.58 -11.13
CA ILE A 589 11.09 -18.72 -10.32
C ILE A 589 11.06 -18.41 -8.81
N SER A 590 11.26 -17.15 -8.43
CA SER A 590 11.22 -16.72 -7.02
C SER A 590 9.80 -16.50 -6.48
N HIS A 591 8.77 -16.69 -7.31
CA HIS A 591 7.39 -16.46 -6.88
C HIS A 591 6.88 -17.60 -5.97
N PRO A 592 6.15 -17.31 -4.87
CA PRO A 592 5.69 -18.35 -3.94
C PRO A 592 4.76 -19.42 -4.52
N MET A 593 4.08 -19.08 -5.61
CA MET A 593 3.22 -20.00 -6.36
C MET A 593 3.90 -20.65 -7.57
N HIS A 594 5.19 -20.37 -7.82
CA HIS A 594 5.89 -20.89 -9.00
C HIS A 594 5.87 -22.43 -9.00
N GLU A 595 6.28 -23.06 -7.90
CA GLU A 595 6.26 -24.52 -7.76
C GLU A 595 4.85 -25.11 -7.94
N THR A 596 3.82 -24.44 -7.39
CA THR A 596 2.43 -24.86 -7.54
C THR A 596 2.00 -24.86 -9.02
N VAL A 597 2.40 -23.85 -9.79
CA VAL A 597 2.07 -23.76 -11.22
C VAL A 597 2.91 -24.77 -12.02
N THR A 598 4.20 -24.87 -11.74
CA THR A 598 5.12 -25.79 -12.43
C THR A 598 4.73 -27.26 -12.21
N ALA A 599 4.19 -27.62 -11.04
CA ALA A 599 3.65 -28.96 -10.77
C ALA A 599 2.45 -29.33 -11.67
N LEU A 600 1.79 -28.35 -12.29
CA LEU A 600 0.73 -28.58 -13.27
C LEU A 600 1.29 -28.82 -14.68
N SER A 601 2.56 -28.51 -14.96
CA SER A 601 3.13 -28.64 -16.30
C SER A 601 3.10 -30.07 -16.82
N SER A 602 2.63 -30.24 -18.06
CA SER A 602 2.69 -31.51 -18.79
C SER A 602 3.98 -31.60 -19.60
N SER A 603 4.81 -32.62 -19.32
CA SER A 603 6.04 -32.90 -20.07
C SER A 603 5.79 -33.29 -21.54
N PHE A 604 4.55 -33.65 -21.91
CA PHE A 604 4.23 -34.19 -23.24
C PHE A 604 3.55 -33.18 -24.18
N SER A 605 2.80 -32.21 -23.66
CA SER A 605 1.88 -31.42 -24.48
C SER A 605 2.06 -29.91 -24.39
N GLY A 606 2.98 -29.42 -23.56
CA GLY A 606 3.13 -27.98 -23.27
C GLY A 606 1.94 -27.35 -22.52
N ARG A 607 0.85 -28.11 -22.33
CA ARG A 607 -0.36 -27.70 -21.61
C ARG A 607 -0.15 -27.84 -20.09
N LEU A 608 -0.96 -27.11 -19.33
CA LEU A 608 -1.06 -27.26 -17.89
C LEU A 608 -2.19 -28.23 -17.53
N ARG A 609 -1.94 -29.17 -16.62
CA ARG A 609 -2.93 -30.06 -16.05
C ARG A 609 -3.95 -29.25 -15.27
N HIS A 610 -5.23 -29.54 -15.47
CA HIS A 610 -6.29 -28.90 -14.71
C HIS A 610 -6.22 -29.31 -13.24
N PRO A 611 -6.24 -28.34 -12.29
CA PRO A 611 -6.35 -28.67 -10.87
C PRO A 611 -7.63 -29.46 -10.58
N ARG A 612 -7.54 -30.48 -9.72
CA ARG A 612 -8.73 -31.22 -9.26
C ARG A 612 -9.59 -30.27 -8.42
N CYS A 613 -10.84 -30.09 -8.83
CA CYS A 613 -11.81 -29.22 -8.16
C CYS A 613 -13.11 -29.99 -7.92
N GLY A 614 -13.40 -30.31 -6.66
CA GLY A 614 -14.68 -30.81 -6.16
C GLY A 614 -15.75 -29.72 -6.04
N THR A 615 -15.39 -28.47 -5.73
CA THR A 615 -16.38 -27.37 -5.65
C THR A 615 -16.34 -26.41 -6.84
N GLU A 616 -17.50 -25.82 -7.16
CA GLU A 616 -17.59 -24.75 -8.17
C GLU A 616 -16.83 -23.48 -7.72
N ARG A 617 -16.79 -23.23 -6.41
CA ARG A 617 -16.06 -22.11 -5.83
C ARG A 617 -14.57 -22.19 -6.13
N PHE A 618 -13.96 -23.35 -5.90
CA PHE A 618 -12.54 -23.54 -6.22
C PHE A 618 -12.31 -23.55 -7.73
N ARG A 619 -13.17 -24.21 -8.51
CA ARG A 619 -13.11 -24.25 -9.98
C ARG A 619 -13.13 -22.87 -10.64
N ARG A 620 -13.82 -21.89 -10.03
CA ARG A 620 -13.91 -20.51 -10.54
C ARG A 620 -12.81 -19.58 -10.04
N SER A 621 -12.00 -20.03 -9.08
CA SER A 621 -10.86 -19.27 -8.57
C SER A 621 -9.77 -19.05 -9.63
N PHE A 622 -8.77 -18.22 -9.30
CA PHE A 622 -7.73 -17.79 -10.23
C PHE A 622 -7.05 -18.96 -10.93
N LEU A 623 -6.45 -19.90 -10.18
CA LEU A 623 -5.55 -20.90 -10.79
C LEU A 623 -6.29 -21.84 -11.77
N PRO A 624 -7.42 -22.49 -11.43
CA PRO A 624 -8.13 -23.34 -12.38
C PRO A 624 -8.68 -22.57 -13.59
N THR A 625 -9.11 -21.32 -13.39
CA THR A 625 -9.59 -20.46 -14.48
C THR A 625 -8.45 -20.06 -15.41
N ALA A 626 -7.33 -19.63 -14.88
CA ALA A 626 -6.17 -19.20 -15.66
C ALA A 626 -5.57 -20.37 -16.46
N VAL A 627 -5.47 -21.57 -15.85
CA VAL A 627 -5.05 -22.80 -16.55
C VAL A 627 -6.00 -23.13 -17.72
N ARG A 628 -7.32 -22.97 -17.52
CA ARG A 628 -8.30 -23.16 -18.60
C ARG A 628 -8.06 -22.20 -19.76
N LEU A 629 -7.78 -20.94 -19.45
CA LEU A 629 -7.53 -19.89 -20.45
C LEU A 629 -6.23 -20.16 -21.20
N TYR A 630 -5.15 -20.47 -20.48
CA TYR A 630 -3.85 -20.82 -21.06
C TYR A 630 -3.95 -22.00 -22.03
N ASN A 631 -4.65 -23.07 -21.65
CA ASN A 631 -4.80 -24.23 -22.50
C ASN A 631 -5.66 -23.99 -23.76
N LYS A 632 -6.50 -22.94 -23.80
CA LYS A 632 -7.28 -22.61 -25.00
C LYS A 632 -6.38 -22.18 -26.16
N ASP A 633 -5.25 -21.54 -25.86
CA ASP A 633 -4.30 -21.07 -26.88
C ASP A 633 -3.53 -22.23 -27.57
N PHE A 634 -3.63 -23.46 -27.03
CA PHE A 634 -3.09 -24.69 -27.65
C PHE A 634 -4.15 -25.50 -28.43
N CYS A 635 -5.36 -24.97 -28.55
CA CYS A 635 -6.48 -25.59 -29.27
C CYS A 635 -6.89 -24.78 -30.51
N SER A 636 -6.18 -23.70 -30.83
CA SER A 636 -6.40 -22.82 -31.99
C SER A 636 -5.41 -23.08 -33.11
#